data_AF-A0A9D8AD08-F1
#
_entry.id   AF-A0A9D8AD08-F1
#
_cell.length_a   1.000
_cell.length_b   1.000
_cell.length_c   1.000
_cell.angle_alpha   90.00
_cell.angle_beta   90.00
_cell.angle_gamma   90.00
#
_symmetry.space_group_name_H-M   'P 1'
#
loop_
_entity.id
_entity.type
_entity.pdbx_description
1 polymer ?
#
loop_
_entity_poly.entity_id
_entity_poly.type
_entity_poly.pdbx_seq_one_letter_code
_entity_poly.pdbx_strand_id
1 'polypeptide(L)'
;MINQQERYYNILKLNKWFAISSILFAFIWLLAFANDFNRPWKKYQIEFRELEIEKTRADIVEANLSLESDKDYSVLNNQMESAQNEVESHQDEIEAIEREIQKLDAELYAKNQIYQFSKADLDVAKYNFEQAQHGHGDLESTTKSLNSLIALTDASKLAAEVIESKVEAENNKLKVIRQSLKEASDAVVAISRDKNLLDRKLKKIDPKEMSFSNKVANVVRDIPVLDFIDPYYEVKQVVIKDIEDDMIFMGVPKVDRCMTCHMGIDKKGFENAQQPYTTHPNMELYLGANSPHPMNEYGCTGCHAGRGRGTDFISSAHSPNTPEMAERWEKELGWHPLHHWETPMLPLKYVEASCLKCHASSIPIKDSPNLALGMTIVEKGGCFGCHQIDGFENVPKPGPGLRKINSKIKKDFAYKWIYEPRAFRENSWMPHFFKQINNGDSKSVKRTNQEVHAIVSYLFDRSELFKMDRLPNKGNAENGRVLVNSLGCLGCHTTEGEVRAEFQSVNTLRREHGPALIKLGSKTTQRWIYNWIRDPQKYYAETKMPNLRLSKQEAADISAYLISQRDKDFEQNPTPGVDEVELNVIVSELLSSTLRNDEVKARLGRMEIDEKLNYVGGKLIRQYGCFSCHDIDGFEGAKPIGTTLSTEGSKLITKLDFGYFHDKIPHTKWDWFDLKLDNPRIFDMIPLEDHTYKMKVKSPLDKLRMPHFGMNNQERDAIVTVIMGLVKDEIPPSKLPNRTQRNIALEAGQILVDQYNCKGCHPIDGDGGAIQPTIASWLSEIADDATAEDKSLVLSFSPPILDTEGQKVQPDWLFKFFKNPSMIRPNLQVRMPNFEMISDEDWNTIIKYFQLKDGQTIPYEAPHSIVKNSTGYKAGKVIQEMGACENCHFYGSQKPKQAALSWGPNLALVKERLRPDWLVDWFRDPQVIMPGTKMPAPYIPSDEPLASVKEAWGKNVAKLHSEPEKLLEALRDYTWGISGPTDVSKIVKAHIAAEGYGFVIEEEDDWGDEDW
;
A
#
# COMPACT_ATOMS: atom_id res chain seq x y z
N MET A 1 47.00 32.76 79.43
CA MET A 1 47.39 33.24 78.09
C MET A 1 48.00 32.07 77.32
N ILE A 2 47.81 32.05 75.99
CA ILE A 2 48.43 31.16 74.99
C ILE A 2 47.57 29.96 74.57
N ASN A 3 46.76 30.25 73.55
CA ASN A 3 46.17 29.31 72.60
C ASN A 3 47.23 29.07 71.51
N GLN A 4 47.96 27.96 71.57
CA GLN A 4 48.87 27.51 70.51
C GLN A 4 48.30 26.24 69.89
N GLN A 5 47.54 26.40 68.80
CA GLN A 5 47.36 25.33 67.83
C GLN A 5 48.33 25.60 66.68
N GLU A 6 49.38 24.78 66.57
CA GLU A 6 50.24 24.65 65.39
C GLU A 6 49.46 24.04 64.22
N ARG A 7 48.49 24.77 63.67
CA ARG A 7 47.84 24.40 62.41
C ARG A 7 47.69 25.65 61.55
N TYR A 8 48.17 25.59 60.32
CA TYR A 8 48.12 26.69 59.33
C TYR A 8 46.68 27.13 58.94
N TYR A 9 45.65 26.53 59.53
CA TYR A 9 44.24 26.79 59.27
C TYR A 9 43.40 26.62 60.54
N ASN A 10 42.40 27.48 60.69
CA ASN A 10 41.47 27.46 61.82
C ASN A 10 40.50 26.27 61.66
N ILE A 11 40.65 25.24 62.50
CA ILE A 11 39.84 24.01 62.47
C ILE A 11 38.33 24.30 62.59
N LEU A 12 37.92 25.25 63.43
CA LEU A 12 36.51 25.61 63.57
C LEU A 12 35.95 26.22 62.28
N LYS A 13 36.74 27.03 61.57
CA LYS A 13 36.36 27.53 60.23
C LYS A 13 36.32 26.41 59.20
N LEU A 14 37.29 25.49 59.21
CA LEU A 14 37.33 24.35 58.29
C LEU A 14 36.13 23.41 58.51
N ASN A 15 35.83 23.04 59.75
CA ASN A 15 34.68 22.21 60.09
C ASN A 15 33.35 22.88 59.72
N LYS A 16 33.24 24.21 59.89
CA LYS A 16 32.07 24.97 59.42
C LYS A 16 31.92 24.90 57.90
N TRP A 17 32.99 25.13 57.13
CA TRP A 17 32.95 25.04 55.67
C TRP A 17 32.71 23.61 55.17
N PHE A 18 33.27 22.59 55.84
CA PHE A 18 33.00 21.19 55.56
C PHE A 18 31.52 20.83 55.82
N ALA A 19 30.95 21.28 56.94
CA ALA A 19 29.53 21.09 57.24
C ALA A 19 28.64 21.80 56.21
N ILE A 20 28.95 23.06 55.87
CA ILE A 20 28.20 23.83 54.85
C ILE A 20 28.28 23.16 53.48
N SER A 21 29.48 22.76 53.03
CA SER A 21 29.67 22.09 51.74
C SER A 21 29.02 20.70 51.71
N SER A 22 29.03 19.96 52.81
CA SER A 22 28.33 18.67 52.93
C SER A 22 26.82 18.83 52.86
N ILE A 23 26.25 19.85 53.52
CA ILE A 23 24.82 20.18 53.43
C ILE A 23 24.47 20.60 52.00
N LEU A 24 25.29 21.44 51.37
CA LEU A 24 25.06 21.92 50.01
C LEU A 24 25.18 20.77 48.99
N PHE A 25 26.14 19.87 49.17
CA PHE A 25 26.29 18.66 48.36
C PHE A 25 25.10 17.69 48.55
N ALA A 26 24.66 17.46 49.79
CA ALA A 26 23.47 16.66 50.07
C ALA A 26 22.23 17.28 49.43
N PHE A 27 22.08 18.61 49.50
CA PHE A 27 20.99 19.32 48.84
C PHE A 27 21.05 19.17 47.31
N ILE A 28 22.22 19.28 46.69
CA ILE A 28 22.40 19.03 45.25
C ILE A 28 22.04 17.58 44.89
N TRP A 29 22.44 16.59 45.70
CA TRP A 29 22.07 15.19 45.48
C TRP A 29 20.57 14.98 45.60
N LEU A 30 19.91 15.58 46.60
CA LEU A 30 18.46 15.52 46.73
C LEU A 30 17.77 16.17 45.52
N LEU A 31 18.27 17.30 45.02
CA LEU A 31 17.77 17.92 43.79
C LEU A 31 17.99 17.03 42.57
N ALA A 32 19.17 16.39 42.45
CA ALA A 32 19.47 15.48 41.34
C ALA A 32 18.53 14.27 41.35
N PHE A 33 18.29 13.65 42.51
CA PHE A 33 17.33 12.57 42.66
C PHE A 33 15.90 13.03 42.41
N ALA A 34 15.50 14.20 42.89
CA ALA A 34 14.17 14.74 42.63
C ALA A 34 13.95 14.99 41.12
N ASN A 35 14.97 15.49 40.43
CA ASN A 35 14.94 15.71 38.98
C ASN A 35 14.94 14.39 38.19
N ASP A 36 15.72 13.39 38.64
CA ASP A 36 15.72 12.05 38.03
C ASP A 36 14.41 11.30 38.26
N PHE A 37 13.80 11.47 39.43
CA PHE A 37 12.52 10.86 39.77
C PHE A 37 11.37 11.46 38.93
N ASN A 38 11.38 12.78 38.70
CA ASN A 38 10.36 13.51 37.95
C ASN A 38 10.65 13.59 36.43
N ARG A 39 10.85 12.44 35.77
CA ARG A 39 11.04 12.43 34.32
C ARG A 39 9.76 12.84 33.57
N PRO A 40 9.86 13.63 32.47
CA PRO A 40 8.70 14.08 31.70
C PRO A 40 7.78 12.96 31.21
N TRP A 41 8.33 11.79 30.87
CA TRP A 41 7.56 10.67 30.33
C TRP A 41 6.60 10.03 31.35
N LYS A 42 6.91 10.08 32.66
CA LYS A 42 6.08 9.49 33.71
C LYS A 42 4.66 10.09 33.72
N LYS A 43 4.54 11.39 33.39
CA LYS A 43 3.26 12.09 33.25
C LYS A 43 2.31 11.35 32.30
N TYR A 44 2.81 10.90 31.14
CA TYR A 44 1.96 10.24 30.15
C TYR A 44 1.44 8.88 30.64
N GLN A 45 2.25 8.14 31.41
CA GLN A 45 1.81 6.85 31.96
C GLN A 45 0.80 7.02 33.10
N ILE A 46 0.94 8.08 33.90
CA ILE A 46 -0.03 8.43 34.94
C ILE A 46 -1.39 8.75 34.31
N GLU A 47 -1.40 9.66 33.33
CA GLU A 47 -2.63 10.06 32.63
C GLU A 47 -3.27 8.88 31.87
N PHE A 48 -2.48 8.08 31.17
CA PHE A 48 -3.02 6.90 30.47
C PHE A 48 -3.63 5.88 31.43
N ARG A 49 -3.03 5.70 32.61
CA ARG A 49 -3.56 4.79 33.62
C ARG A 49 -4.93 5.23 34.10
N GLU A 50 -5.15 6.53 34.29
CA GLU A 50 -6.47 7.07 34.65
C GLU A 50 -7.50 6.74 33.56
N LEU A 51 -7.15 6.96 32.29
CA LEU A 51 -7.98 6.60 31.14
C LEU A 51 -8.27 5.09 31.09
N GLU A 52 -7.25 4.25 31.34
CA GLU A 52 -7.40 2.80 31.34
C GLU A 52 -8.30 2.31 32.48
N ILE A 53 -8.24 2.95 33.66
CA ILE A 53 -9.15 2.68 34.79
C ILE A 53 -10.59 3.03 34.40
N GLU A 54 -10.82 4.22 33.85
CA GLU A 54 -12.15 4.69 33.44
C GLU A 54 -12.77 3.77 32.38
N LYS A 55 -12.00 3.43 31.34
CA LYS A 55 -12.43 2.51 30.28
C LYS A 55 -12.71 1.12 30.84
N THR A 56 -11.82 0.57 31.67
CA THR A 56 -12.02 -0.76 32.27
C THR A 56 -13.28 -0.80 33.14
N ARG A 57 -13.59 0.27 33.90
CA ARG A 57 -14.84 0.36 34.66
C ARG A 57 -16.07 0.39 33.75
N ALA A 58 -16.03 1.16 32.66
CA ALA A 58 -17.11 1.19 31.68
C ALA A 58 -17.33 -0.20 31.04
N ASP A 59 -16.25 -0.89 30.67
CA ASP A 59 -16.30 -2.23 30.09
C ASP A 59 -16.89 -3.26 31.07
N ILE A 60 -16.59 -3.14 32.37
CA ILE A 60 -17.20 -3.99 33.40
C ILE A 60 -18.71 -3.74 33.49
N VAL A 61 -19.16 -2.49 33.42
CA VAL A 61 -20.60 -2.16 33.42
C VAL A 61 -21.30 -2.77 32.22
N GLU A 62 -20.72 -2.65 31.02
CA GLU A 62 -21.27 -3.24 29.79
C GLU A 62 -21.29 -4.78 29.83
N ALA A 63 -20.20 -5.39 30.30
CA ALA A 63 -20.12 -6.84 30.46
C ALA A 63 -21.14 -7.37 31.50
N ASN A 64 -21.37 -6.62 32.59
CA ASN A 64 -22.40 -6.95 33.57
C ASN A 64 -23.81 -6.89 32.97
N LEU A 65 -24.14 -5.82 32.23
CA LEU A 65 -25.44 -5.70 31.56
C LEU A 65 -25.68 -6.85 30.58
N SER A 66 -24.66 -7.24 29.84
CA SER A 66 -24.71 -8.38 28.91
C SER A 66 -24.97 -9.70 29.64
N LEU A 67 -24.23 -9.96 30.73
CA LEU A 67 -24.42 -11.15 31.57
C LEU A 67 -25.81 -11.19 32.24
N GLU A 68 -26.29 -10.07 32.77
CA GLU A 68 -27.61 -9.98 33.40
C GLU A 68 -28.77 -10.24 32.42
N SER A 69 -28.55 -9.93 31.13
CA SER A 69 -29.52 -10.20 30.06
C SER A 69 -29.49 -11.66 29.56
N ASP A 70 -28.45 -12.42 29.91
CA ASP A 70 -28.28 -13.82 29.52
C ASP A 70 -29.11 -14.75 30.42
N LYS A 71 -30.00 -15.52 29.81
CA LYS A 71 -30.88 -16.47 30.51
C LYS A 71 -30.10 -17.61 31.15
N ASP A 72 -29.02 -18.07 30.52
CA ASP A 72 -28.21 -19.18 31.03
C ASP A 72 -27.42 -18.74 32.27
N TYR A 73 -26.95 -17.48 32.30
CA TYR A 73 -26.30 -16.89 33.47
C TYR A 73 -27.22 -16.84 34.69
N SER A 74 -28.48 -16.44 34.52
CA SER A 74 -29.47 -16.42 35.62
C SER A 74 -29.74 -17.82 36.19
N VAL A 75 -29.85 -18.83 35.32
CA VAL A 75 -30.05 -20.23 35.73
C VAL A 75 -28.84 -20.76 36.49
N LEU A 76 -27.62 -20.52 35.98
CA LEU A 76 -26.38 -20.93 36.64
C LEU A 76 -26.18 -20.25 38.00
N ASN A 77 -26.53 -18.97 38.13
CA ASN A 77 -26.49 -18.28 39.42
C ASN A 77 -27.47 -18.87 40.44
N ASN A 78 -28.70 -19.21 40.03
CA ASN A 78 -29.65 -19.89 40.91
C ASN A 78 -29.16 -21.29 41.34
N GLN A 79 -28.48 -22.02 40.43
CA GLN A 79 -27.85 -23.30 40.76
C GLN A 79 -26.68 -23.13 41.74
N MET A 80 -25.86 -22.11 41.56
CA MET A 80 -24.77 -21.77 42.48
C MET A 80 -25.31 -21.39 43.87
N GLU A 81 -26.39 -20.61 43.95
CA GLU A 81 -27.04 -20.26 45.21
C GLU A 81 -27.62 -21.50 45.91
N SER A 82 -28.25 -22.41 45.16
CA SER A 82 -28.74 -23.67 45.71
C SER A 82 -27.61 -24.56 46.25
N ALA A 83 -26.49 -24.67 45.52
CA ALA A 83 -25.32 -25.44 45.96
C ALA A 83 -24.60 -24.78 47.15
N GLN A 84 -24.61 -23.45 47.24
CA GLN A 84 -24.08 -22.71 48.39
C GLN A 84 -24.91 -22.97 49.64
N ASN A 85 -26.25 -22.92 49.54
CA ASN A 85 -27.16 -23.24 50.63
C ASN A 85 -27.00 -24.70 51.12
N GLU A 86 -26.75 -25.63 50.18
CA GLU A 86 -26.43 -27.03 50.52
C GLU A 86 -25.14 -27.12 51.34
N VAL A 87 -24.04 -26.49 50.90
CA VAL A 87 -22.77 -26.46 51.65
C VAL A 87 -22.93 -25.79 53.03
N GLU A 88 -23.66 -24.66 53.11
CA GLU A 88 -23.94 -23.98 54.38
C GLU A 88 -24.75 -24.85 55.34
N SER A 89 -25.64 -25.71 54.85
CA SER A 89 -26.38 -26.66 55.68
C SER A 89 -25.48 -27.74 56.32
N HIS A 90 -24.30 -27.97 55.74
CA HIS A 90 -23.27 -28.87 56.26
C HIS A 90 -22.16 -28.14 57.05
N GLN A 91 -22.34 -26.87 57.42
CA GLN A 91 -21.30 -26.05 58.06
C GLN A 91 -20.75 -26.68 59.36
N ASP A 92 -21.63 -27.22 60.22
CA ASP A 92 -21.23 -27.88 61.46
C ASP A 92 -20.39 -29.16 61.19
N GLU A 93 -20.71 -29.89 60.12
CA GLU A 93 -19.98 -31.09 59.68
C GLU A 93 -18.62 -30.72 59.08
N ILE A 94 -18.56 -29.65 58.28
CA ILE A 94 -17.34 -29.08 57.73
C ILE A 94 -16.39 -28.65 58.88
N GLU A 95 -16.89 -27.93 59.88
CA GLU A 95 -16.08 -27.50 61.03
C GLU A 95 -15.58 -28.66 61.89
N ALA A 96 -16.33 -29.77 61.94
CA ALA A 96 -15.90 -30.98 62.63
C ALA A 96 -14.79 -31.70 61.86
N ILE A 97 -14.94 -31.83 60.53
CA ILE A 97 -13.91 -32.42 59.64
C ILE A 97 -12.64 -31.57 59.66
N GLU A 98 -12.74 -30.25 59.57
CA GLU A 98 -11.59 -29.33 59.60
C GLU A 98 -10.83 -29.40 60.93
N ARG A 99 -11.53 -29.55 62.06
CA ARG A 99 -10.91 -29.78 63.37
C ARG A 99 -10.16 -31.11 63.44
N GLU A 100 -10.72 -32.18 62.85
CA GLU A 100 -10.04 -33.48 62.83
C GLU A 100 -8.83 -33.47 61.87
N ILE A 101 -8.94 -32.80 60.72
CA ILE A 101 -7.79 -32.56 59.81
C ILE A 101 -6.69 -31.81 60.56
N GLN A 102 -7.02 -30.72 61.26
CA GLN A 102 -6.02 -29.93 61.99
C GLN A 102 -5.29 -30.76 63.06
N LYS A 103 -6.01 -31.65 63.73
CA LYS A 103 -5.43 -32.59 64.71
C LYS A 103 -4.54 -33.64 64.03
N LEU A 104 -5.01 -34.25 62.95
CA LEU A 104 -4.24 -35.23 62.18
C LEU A 104 -3.00 -34.59 61.53
N ASP A 105 -3.06 -33.34 61.09
CA ASP A 105 -1.91 -32.58 60.57
C ASP A 105 -0.87 -32.31 61.65
N ALA A 106 -1.29 -31.99 62.87
CA ALA A 106 -0.38 -31.85 64.01
C ALA A 106 0.30 -33.20 64.35
N GLU A 107 -0.44 -34.30 64.29
CA GLU A 107 0.11 -35.65 64.46
C GLU A 107 1.06 -36.02 63.31
N LEU A 108 0.70 -35.71 62.07
CA LEU A 108 1.51 -35.93 60.87
C LEU A 108 2.81 -35.13 60.95
N TYR A 109 2.74 -33.86 61.35
CA TYR A 109 3.91 -33.01 61.54
C TYR A 109 4.88 -33.64 62.55
N ALA A 110 4.38 -34.11 63.69
CA ALA A 110 5.20 -34.77 64.71
C ALA A 110 5.84 -36.07 64.19
N LYS A 111 5.09 -36.91 63.47
CA LYS A 111 5.61 -38.17 62.89
C LYS A 111 6.60 -37.92 61.75
N ASN A 112 6.33 -36.94 60.90
CA ASN A 112 7.21 -36.53 59.81
C ASN A 112 8.51 -35.96 60.38
N GLN A 113 8.46 -35.16 61.45
CA GLN A 113 9.66 -34.67 62.13
C GLN A 113 10.54 -35.81 62.66
N ILE A 114 9.95 -36.84 63.27
CA ILE A 114 10.68 -38.04 63.73
C ILE A 114 11.30 -38.78 62.54
N TYR A 115 10.57 -38.92 61.44
CA TYR A 115 11.10 -39.50 60.21
C TYR A 115 12.29 -38.69 59.67
N GLN A 116 12.19 -37.36 59.56
CA GLN A 116 13.29 -36.51 59.09
C GLN A 116 14.53 -36.60 59.99
N PHE A 117 14.36 -36.65 61.32
CA PHE A 117 15.48 -36.86 62.24
C PHE A 117 16.12 -38.24 62.07
N SER A 118 15.30 -39.31 62.02
CA SER A 118 15.81 -40.66 61.81
C SER A 118 16.55 -40.81 60.47
N LYS A 119 16.09 -40.11 59.43
CA LYS A 119 16.72 -40.08 58.12
C LYS A 119 18.07 -39.35 58.16
N ALA A 120 18.15 -38.23 58.87
CA ALA A 120 19.42 -37.53 59.06
C ALA A 120 20.45 -38.41 59.80
N ASP A 121 20.02 -39.12 60.86
CA ASP A 121 20.87 -40.06 61.58
C ASP A 121 21.29 -41.26 60.69
N LEU A 122 20.37 -41.76 59.86
CA LEU A 122 20.64 -42.80 58.87
C LEU A 122 21.68 -42.35 57.83
N ASP A 123 21.60 -41.12 57.33
CA ASP A 123 22.57 -40.57 56.37
C ASP A 123 23.97 -40.46 56.99
N VAL A 124 24.06 -40.08 58.27
CA VAL A 124 25.33 -40.08 59.03
C VAL A 124 25.86 -41.51 59.21
N ALA A 125 25.00 -42.46 59.57
CA ALA A 125 25.41 -43.86 59.73
C ALA A 125 25.85 -44.50 58.41
N LYS A 126 25.21 -44.13 57.29
CA LYS A 126 25.57 -44.55 55.94
C LYS A 126 26.95 -44.01 55.56
N TYR A 127 27.21 -42.73 55.79
CA TYR A 127 28.53 -42.14 55.58
C TYR A 127 29.62 -42.83 56.42
N ASN A 128 29.35 -43.12 57.69
CA ASN A 128 30.30 -43.81 58.57
C ASN A 128 30.55 -45.27 58.12
N PHE A 129 29.53 -45.96 57.62
CA PHE A 129 29.67 -47.29 57.02
C PHE A 129 30.51 -47.26 55.74
N GLU A 130 30.28 -46.28 54.86
CA GLU A 130 31.10 -46.06 53.64
C GLU A 130 32.57 -45.78 54.00
N GLN A 131 32.84 -44.97 55.02
CA GLN A 131 34.20 -44.73 55.54
C GLN A 131 34.85 -46.01 56.10
N ALA A 132 34.09 -46.81 56.86
CA ALA A 132 34.57 -48.08 57.40
C ALA A 132 34.87 -49.12 56.30
N GLN A 133 34.12 -49.13 55.20
CA GLN A 133 34.42 -49.97 54.02
C GLN A 133 35.77 -49.61 53.37
N HIS A 134 36.20 -48.36 53.49
CA HIS A 134 37.49 -47.89 52.97
C HIS A 134 38.64 -47.97 54.00
N GLY A 135 38.45 -48.67 55.12
CA GLY A 135 39.49 -48.92 56.13
C GLY A 135 39.60 -47.83 57.21
N HIS A 136 38.64 -46.88 57.27
CA HIS A 136 38.59 -45.81 58.25
C HIS A 136 37.41 -46.01 59.23
N GLY A 137 37.52 -47.01 60.10
CA GLY A 137 36.52 -47.32 61.13
C GLY A 137 36.35 -48.83 61.37
N ASP A 138 35.44 -49.20 62.25
CA ASP A 138 35.06 -50.59 62.49
C ASP A 138 33.80 -50.97 61.71
N LEU A 139 33.96 -51.79 60.68
CA LEU A 139 32.91 -52.17 59.73
C LEU A 139 31.74 -52.89 60.43
N GLU A 140 32.01 -53.72 61.44
CA GLU A 140 30.98 -54.51 62.10
C GLU A 140 30.03 -53.64 62.92
N SER A 141 30.56 -52.70 63.73
CA SER A 141 29.73 -51.76 64.49
C SER A 141 28.98 -50.78 63.58
N THR A 142 29.59 -50.29 62.50
CA THR A 142 28.91 -49.38 61.56
C THR A 142 27.80 -50.09 60.78
N THR A 143 27.97 -51.37 60.42
CA THR A 143 26.93 -52.17 59.74
C THR A 143 25.71 -52.38 60.65
N LYS A 144 25.95 -52.71 61.92
CA LYS A 144 24.88 -52.91 62.90
C LYS A 144 24.13 -51.61 63.18
N SER A 145 24.84 -50.49 63.28
CA SER A 145 24.25 -49.16 63.45
C SER A 145 23.39 -48.77 62.25
N LEU A 146 23.91 -48.96 61.02
CA LEU A 146 23.20 -48.71 59.77
C LEU A 146 21.90 -49.51 59.67
N ASN A 147 21.96 -50.83 59.88
CA ASN A 147 20.76 -51.69 59.81
C ASN A 147 19.71 -51.33 60.87
N SER A 148 20.13 -50.95 62.07
CA SER A 148 19.22 -50.50 63.13
C SER A 148 18.54 -49.18 62.76
N LEU A 149 19.26 -48.24 62.15
CA LEU A 149 18.72 -46.95 61.73
C LEU A 149 17.83 -47.07 60.49
N ILE A 150 18.14 -47.97 59.55
CA ILE A 150 17.24 -48.29 58.43
C ILE A 150 15.87 -48.75 58.96
N ALA A 151 15.85 -49.72 59.87
CA ALA A 151 14.61 -50.23 60.44
C ALA A 151 13.82 -49.14 61.21
N LEU A 152 14.51 -48.24 61.90
CA LEU A 152 13.89 -47.12 62.61
C LEU A 152 13.30 -46.08 61.64
N THR A 153 14.03 -45.74 60.56
CA THR A 153 13.59 -44.80 59.53
C THR A 153 12.39 -45.35 58.77
N ASP A 154 12.41 -46.62 58.37
CA ASP A 154 11.29 -47.26 57.69
C ASP A 154 10.04 -47.32 58.59
N ALA A 155 10.19 -47.66 59.87
CA ALA A 155 9.10 -47.66 60.83
C ALA A 155 8.51 -46.24 61.05
N SER A 156 9.38 -45.22 61.10
CA SER A 156 8.96 -43.82 61.28
C SER A 156 8.28 -43.26 60.02
N LYS A 157 8.75 -43.66 58.83
CA LYS A 157 8.15 -43.33 57.54
C LYS A 157 6.74 -43.93 57.41
N LEU A 158 6.60 -45.23 57.69
CA LEU A 158 5.30 -45.91 57.67
C LEU A 158 4.32 -45.26 58.66
N ALA A 159 4.80 -44.88 59.84
CA ALA A 159 3.99 -44.18 60.83
C ALA A 159 3.50 -42.80 60.35
N ALA A 160 4.28 -42.08 59.52
CA ALA A 160 3.85 -40.84 58.90
C ALA A 160 2.84 -41.07 57.76
N GLU A 161 3.12 -42.03 56.86
CA GLU A 161 2.23 -42.38 55.73
C GLU A 161 0.83 -42.85 56.21
N VAL A 162 0.76 -43.56 57.34
CA VAL A 162 -0.53 -43.98 57.94
C VAL A 162 -1.36 -42.77 58.40
N ILE A 163 -0.74 -41.72 58.94
CA ILE A 163 -1.46 -40.51 59.34
C ILE A 163 -1.81 -39.66 58.12
N GLU A 164 -0.91 -39.57 57.14
CA GLU A 164 -1.15 -38.89 55.85
C GLU A 164 -2.35 -39.48 55.12
N SER A 165 -2.49 -40.82 55.07
CA SER A 165 -3.66 -41.48 54.49
C SER A 165 -4.98 -41.12 55.21
N LYS A 166 -4.94 -40.88 56.53
CA LYS A 166 -6.11 -40.41 57.29
C LYS A 166 -6.44 -38.95 56.98
N VAL A 167 -5.42 -38.09 56.87
CA VAL A 167 -5.59 -36.69 56.44
C VAL A 167 -6.22 -36.65 55.04
N GLU A 168 -5.76 -37.49 54.12
CA GLU A 168 -6.32 -37.59 52.77
C GLU A 168 -7.78 -38.08 52.78
N ALA A 169 -8.10 -39.06 53.63
CA ALA A 169 -9.47 -39.55 53.78
C ALA A 169 -10.44 -38.45 54.27
N GLU A 170 -10.06 -37.66 55.27
CA GLU A 170 -10.88 -36.54 55.76
C GLU A 170 -10.98 -35.40 54.73
N ASN A 171 -9.89 -35.08 54.04
CA ASN A 171 -9.90 -34.12 52.92
C ASN A 171 -10.83 -34.56 51.77
N ASN A 172 -10.92 -35.86 51.49
CA ASN A 172 -11.84 -36.38 50.49
C ASN A 172 -13.31 -36.20 50.90
N LYS A 173 -13.65 -36.33 52.19
CA LYS A 173 -15.01 -36.02 52.67
C LYS A 173 -15.34 -34.55 52.45
N LEU A 174 -14.42 -33.66 52.78
CA LEU A 174 -14.59 -32.21 52.56
C LEU A 174 -14.75 -31.87 51.08
N LYS A 175 -13.99 -32.54 50.21
CA LYS A 175 -14.08 -32.40 48.76
C LYS A 175 -15.46 -32.81 48.23
N VAL A 176 -16.01 -33.93 48.72
CA VAL A 176 -17.35 -34.41 48.32
C VAL A 176 -18.42 -33.39 48.70
N ILE A 177 -18.38 -32.87 49.93
CA ILE A 177 -19.34 -31.86 50.42
C ILE A 177 -19.27 -30.58 49.57
N ARG A 178 -18.07 -30.14 49.18
CA ARG A 178 -17.88 -28.92 48.38
C ARG A 178 -17.96 -29.12 46.86
N GLN A 179 -18.16 -30.35 46.38
CA GLN A 179 -18.04 -30.68 44.94
C GLN A 179 -19.13 -30.00 44.10
N SER A 180 -20.39 -30.05 44.54
CA SER A 180 -21.52 -29.44 43.82
C SER A 180 -21.36 -27.92 43.69
N LEU A 181 -20.95 -27.26 44.78
CA LEU A 181 -20.65 -25.84 44.80
C LEU A 181 -19.48 -25.48 43.86
N LYS A 182 -18.44 -26.31 43.83
CA LYS A 182 -17.29 -26.08 42.94
C LYS A 182 -17.70 -26.18 41.47
N GLU A 183 -18.47 -27.20 41.08
CA GLU A 183 -18.94 -27.38 39.70
C GLU A 183 -19.86 -26.23 39.26
N ALA A 184 -20.79 -25.82 40.13
CA ALA A 184 -21.66 -24.67 39.85
C ALA A 184 -20.87 -23.36 39.75
N SER A 185 -19.89 -23.15 40.63
CA SER A 185 -19.01 -21.98 40.60
C SER A 185 -18.14 -21.95 39.33
N ASP A 186 -17.54 -23.07 38.93
CA ASP A 186 -16.73 -23.17 37.71
C ASP A 186 -17.57 -22.87 36.45
N ALA A 187 -18.83 -23.31 36.42
CA ALA A 187 -19.76 -23.00 35.32
C ALA A 187 -20.12 -21.51 35.25
N VAL A 188 -20.40 -20.86 36.39
CA VAL A 188 -20.62 -19.40 36.46
C VAL A 188 -19.35 -18.64 36.06
N VAL A 189 -18.17 -19.08 36.48
CA VAL A 189 -16.88 -18.47 36.11
C VAL A 189 -16.60 -18.61 34.60
N ALA A 190 -17.00 -19.72 33.99
CA ALA A 190 -16.83 -19.95 32.55
C ALA A 190 -17.62 -18.94 31.71
N ILE A 191 -18.89 -18.69 32.05
CA ILE A 191 -19.74 -17.74 31.33
C ILE A 191 -19.40 -16.27 31.68
N SER A 192 -18.98 -16.00 32.92
CA SER A 192 -18.57 -14.65 33.37
C SER A 192 -17.07 -14.34 33.16
N ARG A 193 -16.38 -15.17 32.36
CA ARG A 193 -14.92 -15.12 32.20
C ARG A 193 -14.40 -13.74 31.82
N ASP A 194 -15.03 -13.08 30.86
CA ASP A 194 -14.56 -11.80 30.33
C ASP A 194 -14.70 -10.67 31.37
N LYS A 195 -15.83 -10.62 32.06
CA LYS A 195 -16.01 -9.73 33.21
C LYS A 195 -14.99 -10.01 34.32
N ASN A 196 -14.76 -11.27 34.67
CA ASN A 196 -13.76 -11.65 35.68
C ASN A 196 -12.32 -11.30 35.27
N LEU A 197 -12.01 -11.28 33.97
CA LEU A 197 -10.74 -10.79 33.46
C LEU A 197 -10.62 -9.27 33.64
N LEU A 198 -11.69 -8.52 33.36
CA LEU A 198 -11.74 -7.07 33.57
C LEU A 198 -11.65 -6.69 35.06
N ASP A 199 -12.34 -7.39 35.96
CA ASP A 199 -12.25 -7.18 37.42
C ASP A 199 -10.83 -7.43 37.93
N ARG A 200 -10.19 -8.51 37.46
CA ARG A 200 -8.77 -8.79 37.80
C ARG A 200 -7.85 -7.72 37.25
N LYS A 201 -8.12 -7.18 36.07
CA LYS A 201 -7.37 -6.04 35.51
C LYS A 201 -7.56 -4.82 36.39
N LEU A 202 -8.79 -4.46 36.76
CA LEU A 202 -9.11 -3.31 37.61
C LEU A 202 -8.38 -3.38 38.96
N LYS A 203 -8.37 -4.55 39.62
CA LYS A 203 -7.63 -4.78 40.88
C LYS A 203 -6.11 -4.60 40.75
N LYS A 204 -5.55 -4.67 39.54
CA LYS A 204 -4.12 -4.43 39.27
C LYS A 204 -3.80 -2.99 38.87
N ILE A 205 -4.76 -2.27 38.29
CA ILE A 205 -4.52 -0.91 37.77
C ILE A 205 -5.08 0.18 38.67
N ASP A 206 -6.18 -0.05 39.40
CA ASP A 206 -6.84 0.95 40.23
C ASP A 206 -6.35 0.88 41.68
N PRO A 207 -5.68 1.92 42.20
CA PRO A 207 -5.28 1.97 43.60
C PRO A 207 -6.43 1.79 44.58
N LYS A 208 -7.67 2.17 44.24
CA LYS A 208 -8.82 2.06 45.15
C LYS A 208 -9.23 0.60 45.38
N GLU A 209 -9.20 -0.20 44.32
CA GLU A 209 -9.61 -1.61 44.29
C GLU A 209 -8.49 -2.60 44.70
N MET A 210 -7.27 -2.10 44.92
CA MET A 210 -6.12 -2.92 45.38
C MET A 210 -6.24 -3.38 46.85
N SER A 211 -5.69 -4.56 47.14
CA SER A 211 -5.49 -5.04 48.52
C SER A 211 -4.55 -4.12 49.32
N PHE A 212 -4.69 -4.11 50.64
CA PHE A 212 -3.86 -3.29 51.53
C PHE A 212 -2.34 -3.58 51.36
N SER A 213 -1.96 -4.85 51.23
CA SER A 213 -0.57 -5.25 50.97
C SER A 213 -0.02 -4.70 49.66
N ASN A 214 -0.83 -4.70 48.59
CA ASN A 214 -0.43 -4.15 47.29
C ASN A 214 -0.36 -2.62 47.30
N LYS A 215 -1.24 -1.94 48.05
CA LYS A 215 -1.18 -0.49 48.28
C LYS A 215 0.13 -0.09 48.95
N VAL A 216 0.50 -0.79 50.03
CA VAL A 216 1.76 -0.54 50.77
C VAL A 216 2.98 -0.85 49.89
N ALA A 217 2.95 -1.94 49.14
CA ALA A 217 4.03 -2.29 48.21
C ALA A 217 4.24 -1.23 47.12
N ASN A 218 3.17 -0.68 46.54
CA ASN A 218 3.26 0.41 45.56
C ASN A 218 3.85 1.69 46.17
N VAL A 219 3.43 2.06 47.38
CA VAL A 219 3.95 3.25 48.08
C VAL A 219 5.45 3.11 48.40
N VAL A 220 5.91 1.92 48.79
CA VAL A 220 7.33 1.67 49.11
C VAL A 220 8.22 1.64 47.85
N ARG A 221 7.70 1.11 46.74
CA ARG A 221 8.40 1.10 45.44
C ARG A 221 8.56 2.48 44.81
N ASP A 222 7.62 3.39 45.06
CA ASP A 222 7.61 4.75 44.48
C ASP A 222 8.41 5.78 45.31
N ILE A 223 9.20 5.33 46.30
CA ILE A 223 10.08 6.21 47.09
C ILE A 223 11.38 6.47 46.32
N PRO A 224 11.89 7.72 46.27
CA PRO A 224 13.20 8.03 45.70
C PRO A 224 14.28 7.09 46.26
N VAL A 225 15.11 6.52 45.39
CA VAL A 225 16.16 5.49 45.68
C VAL A 225 15.68 4.03 45.69
N LEU A 226 14.40 3.69 45.93
CA LEU A 226 13.92 2.29 45.83
C LEU A 226 13.25 1.97 44.48
N ASP A 227 12.91 3.00 43.69
CA ASP A 227 12.29 2.91 42.35
C ASP A 227 13.12 2.09 41.35
N PHE A 228 14.44 1.95 41.52
CA PHE A 228 15.28 1.22 40.55
C PHE A 228 15.15 -0.31 40.60
N ILE A 229 14.57 -0.88 41.68
CA ILE A 229 14.52 -2.34 41.88
C ILE A 229 13.35 -2.97 41.11
N ASP A 230 12.21 -2.28 41.03
CA ASP A 230 10.98 -2.72 40.34
C ASP A 230 10.04 -1.50 40.15
N PRO A 231 10.36 -0.59 39.21
CA PRO A 231 9.65 0.69 39.06
C PRO A 231 8.21 0.47 38.60
N TYR A 232 7.28 1.20 39.21
CA TYR A 232 5.86 1.13 38.84
C TYR A 232 5.59 1.72 37.44
N TYR A 233 6.30 2.81 37.11
CA TYR A 233 6.33 3.42 35.79
C TYR A 233 7.71 3.17 35.18
N GLU A 234 7.76 2.59 33.99
CA GLU A 234 9.02 2.18 33.37
C GLU A 234 9.11 2.59 31.91
N VAL A 235 10.34 2.74 31.41
CA VAL A 235 10.59 2.95 29.99
C VAL A 235 10.29 1.66 29.24
N LYS A 236 9.25 1.68 28.40
CA LYS A 236 8.92 0.55 27.53
C LYS A 236 9.88 0.55 26.35
N GLN A 237 10.70 -0.49 26.23
CA GLN A 237 11.73 -0.59 25.20
C GLN A 237 11.59 -1.86 24.37
N VAL A 238 11.66 -1.69 23.04
CA VAL A 238 11.80 -2.78 22.06
C VAL A 238 13.19 -2.68 21.43
N VAL A 239 13.89 -3.81 21.36
CA VAL A 239 15.22 -3.89 20.72
C VAL A 239 15.10 -4.75 19.47
N ILE A 240 15.30 -4.13 18.31
CA ILE A 240 15.25 -4.80 17.02
C ILE A 240 16.66 -5.24 16.67
N LYS A 241 16.91 -6.54 16.68
CA LYS A 241 18.27 -7.06 16.53
C LYS A 241 18.79 -6.98 15.10
N ASP A 242 17.91 -7.13 14.11
CA ASP A 242 18.33 -7.28 12.72
C ASP A 242 18.38 -5.94 11.95
N ILE A 243 17.77 -4.89 12.50
CA ILE A 243 17.80 -3.54 11.93
C ILE A 243 18.76 -2.71 12.78
N GLU A 244 19.81 -2.21 12.17
CA GLU A 244 20.86 -1.45 12.85
C GLU A 244 20.82 0.04 12.51
N ASP A 245 21.18 0.88 13.47
CA ASP A 245 21.52 2.27 13.24
C ASP A 245 23.05 2.40 13.12
N ASP A 246 23.53 3.18 12.15
CA ASP A 246 24.96 3.53 12.04
C ASP A 246 25.32 4.57 13.11
N MET A 247 26.04 4.13 14.14
CA MET A 247 26.54 4.97 15.21
C MET A 247 28.07 5.01 15.15
N ILE A 248 28.61 6.01 14.45
CA ILE A 248 30.05 6.24 14.31
C ILE A 248 30.73 5.01 13.67
N PHE A 249 30.25 4.59 12.50
CA PHE A 249 30.78 3.46 11.72
C PHE A 249 30.63 2.10 12.39
N MET A 250 29.74 1.99 13.39
CA MET A 250 29.34 0.73 14.01
C MET A 250 27.84 0.59 13.92
N GLY A 251 27.39 -0.52 13.32
CA GLY A 251 26.00 -0.91 13.36
C GLY A 251 25.61 -1.30 14.79
N VAL A 252 24.64 -0.59 15.36
CA VAL A 252 24.07 -0.94 16.66
C VAL A 252 22.61 -1.31 16.49
N PRO A 253 22.09 -2.33 17.20
CA PRO A 253 20.68 -2.67 17.14
C PRO A 253 19.78 -1.46 17.39
N LYS A 254 18.77 -1.30 16.54
CA LYS A 254 17.77 -0.24 16.68
C LYS A 254 16.98 -0.45 17.95
N VAL A 255 16.77 0.65 18.67
CA VAL A 255 16.04 0.65 19.94
C VAL A 255 14.87 1.61 19.82
N ASP A 256 13.68 1.13 20.15
CA ASP A 256 12.44 1.89 20.12
C ASP A 256 11.85 2.01 21.53
N ARG A 257 11.47 3.24 21.91
CA ARG A 257 10.87 3.56 23.21
C ARG A 257 9.56 4.34 23.09
N CYS A 258 8.97 4.42 21.89
CA CYS A 258 7.79 5.25 21.63
C CYS A 258 6.59 4.87 22.52
N MET A 259 6.43 3.57 22.80
CA MET A 259 5.40 3.05 23.71
C MET A 259 5.57 3.50 25.17
N THR A 260 6.66 4.17 25.53
CA THR A 260 6.81 4.77 26.88
C THR A 260 5.77 5.88 27.10
N CYS A 261 5.42 6.63 26.04
CA CYS A 261 4.41 7.69 26.09
C CYS A 261 3.13 7.31 25.31
N HIS A 262 3.27 6.57 24.21
CA HIS A 262 2.14 6.11 23.37
C HIS A 262 1.51 4.81 23.89
N MET A 263 1.04 4.84 25.14
CA MET A 263 0.61 3.65 25.88
C MET A 263 -0.65 2.94 25.32
N GLY A 264 -1.44 3.64 24.51
CA GLY A 264 -2.65 3.10 23.88
C GLY A 264 -2.44 2.56 22.46
N ILE A 265 -1.25 2.70 21.88
CA ILE A 265 -1.02 2.48 20.45
C ILE A 265 -1.32 1.04 20.00
N ASP A 266 -1.07 0.05 20.86
CA ASP A 266 -1.26 -1.39 20.61
C ASP A 266 -2.50 -1.96 21.34
N LYS A 267 -3.36 -1.10 21.89
CA LYS A 267 -4.53 -1.48 22.68
C LYS A 267 -5.83 -1.09 21.98
N LYS A 268 -6.74 -2.05 21.81
CA LYS A 268 -8.12 -1.79 21.37
C LYS A 268 -8.88 -0.95 22.41
N GLY A 269 -9.81 -0.11 21.97
CA GLY A 269 -10.70 0.68 22.84
C GLY A 269 -10.22 2.11 23.16
N PHE A 270 -9.08 2.52 22.58
CA PHE A 270 -8.54 3.88 22.70
C PHE A 270 -8.48 4.61 21.34
N GLU A 271 -9.26 4.15 20.36
CA GLU A 271 -9.28 4.71 18.99
C GLU A 271 -9.71 6.19 18.98
N ASN A 272 -10.54 6.59 19.95
CA ASN A 272 -11.02 7.96 20.12
C ASN A 272 -10.28 8.73 21.23
N ALA A 273 -9.27 8.14 21.86
CA ALA A 273 -8.50 8.81 22.90
C ALA A 273 -7.66 9.95 22.30
N GLN A 274 -7.41 11.01 23.06
CA GLN A 274 -6.55 12.11 22.61
C GLN A 274 -5.10 11.64 22.46
N GLN A 275 -4.40 12.15 21.44
CA GLN A 275 -2.96 11.93 21.27
C GLN A 275 -2.20 12.37 22.54
N PRO A 276 -1.23 11.58 23.05
CA PRO A 276 -0.59 10.43 22.41
C PRO A 276 -1.23 9.05 22.71
N TYR A 277 -2.40 8.99 23.34
CA TYR A 277 -3.01 7.75 23.83
C TYR A 277 -3.86 6.99 22.80
N THR A 278 -3.93 7.51 21.58
CA THR A 278 -4.75 6.94 20.51
C THR A 278 -4.21 5.59 20.04
N THR A 279 -5.11 4.63 19.81
CA THR A 279 -4.81 3.33 19.19
C THR A 279 -4.34 3.49 17.74
N HIS A 280 -3.44 2.60 17.29
CA HIS A 280 -2.99 2.59 15.89
C HIS A 280 -4.17 2.33 14.94
N PRO A 281 -4.33 3.10 13.84
CA PRO A 281 -5.49 3.01 12.97
C PRO A 281 -5.63 1.66 12.25
N ASN A 282 -4.55 0.90 12.13
CA ASN A 282 -4.55 -0.43 11.50
C ASN A 282 -3.63 -1.39 12.25
N MET A 283 -4.12 -2.00 13.34
CA MET A 283 -3.34 -2.94 14.16
C MET A 283 -3.17 -4.35 13.55
N GLU A 284 -3.97 -4.69 12.55
CA GLU A 284 -3.84 -5.98 11.87
C GLU A 284 -2.66 -5.93 10.88
N LEU A 285 -2.52 -4.82 10.17
CA LEU A 285 -1.38 -4.59 9.27
C LEU A 285 -0.08 -4.21 10.00
N TYR A 286 -0.19 -3.63 11.21
CA TYR A 286 0.96 -3.15 11.99
C TYR A 286 0.86 -3.48 13.49
N LEU A 287 1.98 -3.65 14.18
CA LEU A 287 2.11 -3.84 15.63
C LEU A 287 1.63 -5.20 16.17
N GLY A 288 0.50 -5.73 15.70
CA GLY A 288 -0.10 -6.97 16.20
C GLY A 288 0.83 -8.18 16.09
N ALA A 289 0.70 -9.17 16.97
CA ALA A 289 1.60 -10.33 16.99
C ALA A 289 1.56 -11.19 15.71
N ASN A 290 0.39 -11.27 15.06
CA ASN A 290 0.20 -11.96 13.78
C ASN A 290 0.26 -11.00 12.57
N SER A 291 0.64 -9.74 12.83
CA SER A 291 0.76 -8.73 11.79
C SER A 291 1.91 -9.10 10.84
N PRO A 292 1.85 -8.71 9.55
CA PRO A 292 3.03 -8.71 8.69
C PRO A 292 4.16 -7.83 9.22
N HIS A 293 3.84 -6.83 10.06
CA HIS A 293 4.78 -5.89 10.67
C HIS A 293 4.63 -5.84 12.20
N PRO A 294 4.96 -6.92 12.94
CA PRO A 294 4.77 -6.96 14.39
C PRO A 294 5.76 -6.02 15.09
N MET A 295 5.33 -5.42 16.21
CA MET A 295 6.07 -4.34 16.89
C MET A 295 7.47 -4.77 17.34
N ASN A 296 7.64 -6.01 17.78
CA ASN A 296 8.90 -6.56 18.25
C ASN A 296 9.95 -6.74 17.12
N GLU A 297 9.53 -6.81 15.86
CA GLU A 297 10.39 -7.06 14.71
C GLU A 297 10.77 -5.78 13.94
N TYR A 298 9.91 -4.75 13.97
CA TYR A 298 10.07 -3.52 13.17
C TYR A 298 10.10 -2.22 13.98
N GLY A 299 9.50 -2.18 15.17
CA GLY A 299 9.36 -0.97 16.00
C GLY A 299 8.57 0.17 15.34
N CYS A 300 8.37 1.27 16.08
CA CYS A 300 7.69 2.47 15.56
C CYS A 300 8.61 3.27 14.63
N THR A 301 9.88 3.44 15.01
CA THR A 301 10.87 4.23 14.28
C THR A 301 11.32 3.58 12.96
N GLY A 302 11.03 2.29 12.74
CA GLY A 302 11.19 1.65 11.43
C GLY A 302 10.29 2.30 10.38
N CYS A 303 9.05 2.66 10.76
CA CYS A 303 8.07 3.28 9.88
C CYS A 303 8.05 4.82 10.00
N HIS A 304 8.16 5.35 11.22
CA HIS A 304 8.03 6.78 11.48
C HIS A 304 9.35 7.56 11.45
N ALA A 305 10.50 6.88 11.38
CA ALA A 305 11.81 7.48 11.65
C ALA A 305 11.87 8.13 13.05
N GLY A 306 12.79 9.07 13.27
CA GLY A 306 13.00 9.70 14.56
C GLY A 306 14.08 9.03 15.40
N ARG A 307 14.16 9.42 16.67
CA ARG A 307 15.16 8.91 17.61
C ARG A 307 14.51 7.96 18.59
N GLY A 308 14.53 6.66 18.29
CA GLY A 308 13.83 5.64 19.09
C GLY A 308 14.35 5.49 20.52
N ARG A 309 15.56 5.96 20.82
CA ARG A 309 16.10 6.03 22.20
C ARG A 309 15.61 7.23 23.02
N GLY A 310 14.93 8.19 22.38
CA GLY A 310 14.36 9.37 23.03
C GLY A 310 13.30 8.99 24.06
N THR A 311 13.18 9.80 25.12
CA THR A 311 12.24 9.59 26.22
C THR A 311 11.47 10.86 26.56
N ASP A 312 11.51 11.85 25.69
CA ASP A 312 10.71 13.07 25.76
C ASP A 312 10.34 13.52 24.34
N PHE A 313 9.48 14.53 24.27
CA PHE A 313 8.92 15.02 23.01
C PHE A 313 10.01 15.52 22.04
N ILE A 314 11.03 16.22 22.53
CA ILE A 314 12.07 16.79 21.67
C ILE A 314 13.12 15.73 21.35
N SER A 315 13.59 14.98 22.35
CA SER A 315 14.63 13.97 22.18
C SER A 315 14.25 12.80 21.28
N SER A 316 12.94 12.55 21.10
CA SER A 316 12.42 11.57 20.13
C SER A 316 12.39 12.10 18.69
N ALA A 317 12.73 13.38 18.49
CA ALA A 317 12.78 14.09 17.22
C ALA A 317 11.44 14.15 16.48
N HIS A 318 10.34 14.44 17.19
CA HIS A 318 9.04 14.67 16.57
C HIS A 318 9.09 15.85 15.60
N SER A 319 8.41 15.71 14.46
CA SER A 319 8.30 16.75 13.44
C SER A 319 6.84 17.18 13.26
N PRO A 320 6.56 18.49 13.18
CA PRO A 320 5.22 19.00 12.95
C PRO A 320 4.78 18.73 11.51
N ASN A 321 3.46 18.57 11.31
CA ASN A 321 2.88 18.40 9.98
C ASN A 321 2.68 19.72 9.24
N THR A 322 2.50 20.82 9.97
CA THR A 322 2.23 22.16 9.41
C THR A 322 2.98 23.24 10.17
N PRO A 323 3.20 24.43 9.57
CA PRO A 323 3.81 25.57 10.25
C PRO A 323 3.04 26.02 11.51
N GLU A 324 1.71 25.98 11.48
CA GLU A 324 0.86 26.37 12.62
C GLU A 324 1.02 25.36 13.77
N MET A 325 1.16 24.07 13.43
CA MET A 325 1.47 23.04 14.41
C MET A 325 2.85 23.27 15.03
N ALA A 326 3.84 23.67 14.23
CA ALA A 326 5.19 23.98 14.70
C ALA A 326 5.16 25.15 15.71
N GLU A 327 4.48 26.26 15.38
CA GLU A 327 4.36 27.43 16.25
C GLU A 327 3.65 27.08 17.57
N ARG A 328 2.56 26.30 17.49
CA ARG A 328 1.86 25.81 18.69
C ARG A 328 2.78 24.93 19.54
N TRP A 329 3.50 24.00 18.93
CA TRP A 329 4.40 23.10 19.66
C TRP A 329 5.58 23.85 20.29
N GLU A 330 6.10 24.89 19.64
CA GLU A 330 7.11 25.77 20.21
C GLU A 330 6.57 26.46 21.48
N LYS A 331 5.35 27.00 21.40
CA LYS A 331 4.71 27.72 22.52
C LYS A 331 4.29 26.81 23.68
N GLU A 332 3.66 25.67 23.38
CA GLU A 332 3.03 24.78 24.37
C GLU A 332 3.97 23.68 24.88
N LEU A 333 4.91 23.22 24.04
CA LEU A 333 5.77 22.06 24.33
C LEU A 333 7.27 22.42 24.31
N GLY A 334 7.64 23.68 24.04
CA GLY A 334 9.04 24.10 23.92
C GLY A 334 9.78 23.46 22.74
N TRP A 335 9.03 23.01 21.73
CA TRP A 335 9.57 22.28 20.60
C TRP A 335 10.55 23.13 19.78
N HIS A 336 11.65 22.50 19.36
CA HIS A 336 12.61 23.04 18.42
C HIS A 336 13.28 21.89 17.66
N PRO A 337 13.71 22.10 16.40
CA PRO A 337 14.34 21.06 15.61
C PRO A 337 15.68 20.61 16.21
N LEU A 338 15.88 19.28 16.27
CA LEU A 338 17.17 18.69 16.65
C LEU A 338 18.15 18.72 15.47
N HIS A 339 18.84 19.85 15.29
CA HIS A 339 19.72 20.08 14.13
C HIS A 339 20.85 19.05 13.92
N HIS A 340 21.25 18.33 14.97
CA HIS A 340 22.32 17.33 14.90
C HIS A 340 21.80 15.89 14.75
N TRP A 341 20.48 15.68 14.66
CA TRP A 341 19.90 14.37 14.44
C TRP A 341 19.53 14.19 12.96
N GLU A 342 20.15 13.23 12.29
CA GLU A 342 20.09 13.11 10.82
C GLU A 342 18.74 12.57 10.30
N THR A 343 18.03 11.83 11.15
CA THR A 343 16.77 11.15 10.82
C THR A 343 15.65 11.56 11.78
N PRO A 344 15.20 12.83 11.74
CA PRO A 344 14.02 13.24 12.51
C PRO A 344 12.80 12.41 12.09
N MET A 345 11.79 12.36 12.96
CA MET A 345 10.54 11.67 12.67
C MET A 345 9.91 12.27 11.42
N LEU A 346 9.39 11.43 10.54
CA LEU A 346 8.68 11.90 9.35
C LEU A 346 7.36 12.56 9.77
N PRO A 347 7.03 13.74 9.24
CA PRO A 347 5.66 14.24 9.26
C PRO A 347 4.70 13.17 8.72
N LEU A 348 3.48 13.11 9.26
CA LEU A 348 2.49 12.08 8.94
C LEU A 348 2.24 11.96 7.43
N LYS A 349 2.26 13.08 6.69
CA LYS A 349 2.08 13.09 5.23
C LYS A 349 3.19 12.38 4.45
N TYR A 350 4.35 12.15 5.05
CA TYR A 350 5.51 11.50 4.44
C TYR A 350 5.82 10.12 5.05
N VAL A 351 5.03 9.61 6.00
CA VAL A 351 5.31 8.32 6.68
C VAL A 351 5.39 7.15 5.70
N GLU A 352 4.60 7.19 4.62
CA GLU A 352 4.60 6.17 3.55
C GLU A 352 5.96 6.06 2.85
N ALA A 353 6.85 7.06 2.97
CA ALA A 353 8.23 6.98 2.45
C ALA A 353 8.97 5.75 3.00
N SER A 354 8.69 5.36 4.25
CA SER A 354 9.33 4.21 4.89
C SER A 354 8.92 2.88 4.27
N CYS A 355 7.75 2.79 3.61
CA CYS A 355 7.33 1.59 2.91
C CYS A 355 8.29 1.25 1.77
N LEU A 356 8.82 2.27 1.07
CA LEU A 356 9.75 2.10 -0.04
C LEU A 356 11.08 1.45 0.39
N LYS A 357 11.49 1.59 1.66
CA LYS A 357 12.74 1.01 2.19
C LYS A 357 12.77 -0.51 2.08
N CYS A 358 11.64 -1.17 2.34
CA CYS A 358 11.53 -2.62 2.33
C CYS A 358 10.83 -3.16 1.08
N HIS A 359 9.96 -2.37 0.45
CA HIS A 359 9.14 -2.78 -0.69
C HIS A 359 9.58 -2.15 -2.02
N ALA A 360 10.85 -1.76 -2.15
CA ALA A 360 11.40 -1.16 -3.38
C ALA A 360 11.16 -1.99 -4.65
N SER A 361 11.02 -3.31 -4.53
CA SER A 361 10.77 -4.22 -5.66
C SER A 361 9.28 -4.50 -5.94
N SER A 362 8.37 -4.07 -5.06
CA SER A 362 6.95 -4.47 -5.09
C SER A 362 6.03 -3.24 -5.23
N ILE A 363 6.19 -2.50 -6.33
CA ILE A 363 5.48 -1.23 -6.58
C ILE A 363 4.35 -1.45 -7.60
N PRO A 364 3.15 -0.90 -7.39
CA PRO A 364 2.71 -0.10 -6.25
C PRO A 364 2.46 -0.94 -4.98
N ILE A 365 2.75 -0.35 -3.82
CA ILE A 365 2.52 -0.99 -2.52
C ILE A 365 1.06 -0.77 -2.12
N LYS A 366 0.37 -1.86 -1.80
CA LYS A 366 -1.01 -1.83 -1.31
C LYS A 366 -1.06 -1.08 0.02
N ASP A 367 -2.10 -0.27 0.22
CA ASP A 367 -2.32 0.56 1.43
C ASP A 367 -1.34 1.74 1.63
N SER A 368 -0.61 2.15 0.59
CA SER A 368 0.18 3.40 0.57
C SER A 368 -0.18 4.30 -0.63
N PRO A 369 -1.36 4.94 -0.63
CA PRO A 369 -1.86 5.69 -1.78
C PRO A 369 -1.01 6.91 -2.15
N ASN A 370 -0.38 7.59 -1.19
CA ASN A 370 0.44 8.77 -1.46
C ASN A 370 1.77 8.36 -2.13
N LEU A 371 2.42 7.31 -1.64
CA LEU A 371 3.61 6.76 -2.25
C LEU A 371 3.30 6.19 -3.65
N ALA A 372 2.18 5.47 -3.81
CA ALA A 372 1.77 4.94 -5.12
C ALA A 372 1.51 6.07 -6.14
N LEU A 373 0.87 7.17 -5.72
CA LEU A 373 0.72 8.38 -6.52
C LEU A 373 2.08 8.97 -6.90
N GLY A 374 2.99 9.11 -5.94
CA GLY A 374 4.33 9.64 -6.15
C GLY A 374 5.14 8.83 -7.16
N MET A 375 5.12 7.50 -7.05
CA MET A 375 5.79 6.59 -8.00
C MET A 375 5.20 6.71 -9.40
N THR A 376 3.87 6.81 -9.51
CA THR A 376 3.18 7.02 -10.80
C THR A 376 3.61 8.34 -11.44
N ILE A 377 3.75 9.41 -10.65
CA ILE A 377 4.20 10.72 -11.13
C ILE A 377 5.69 10.67 -11.51
N VAL A 378 6.53 9.96 -10.76
CA VAL A 378 7.95 9.76 -11.11
C VAL A 378 8.11 9.05 -12.44
N GLU A 379 7.32 8.00 -12.70
CA GLU A 379 7.33 7.30 -13.98
C GLU A 379 6.88 8.23 -15.11
N LYS A 380 5.72 8.88 -14.93
CA LYS A 380 5.08 9.69 -15.97
C LYS A 380 5.84 10.98 -16.28
N GLY A 381 6.36 11.63 -15.24
CA GLY A 381 7.22 12.81 -15.34
C GLY A 381 8.62 12.48 -15.87
N GLY A 382 9.00 11.20 -15.90
CA GLY A 382 10.29 10.79 -16.43
C GLY A 382 11.47 11.22 -15.58
N CYS A 383 11.29 11.34 -14.27
CA CYS A 383 12.34 11.84 -13.37
C CYS A 383 13.62 11.01 -13.51
N PHE A 384 13.47 9.69 -13.70
CA PHE A 384 14.55 8.73 -13.92
C PHE A 384 15.37 8.95 -15.20
N GLY A 385 14.84 9.68 -16.18
CA GLY A 385 15.57 10.00 -17.41
C GLY A 385 16.70 11.01 -17.15
N CYS A 386 16.43 12.00 -16.29
CA CYS A 386 17.42 13.02 -15.90
C CYS A 386 18.20 12.61 -14.66
N HIS A 387 17.53 12.00 -13.69
CA HIS A 387 18.10 11.57 -12.42
C HIS A 387 18.28 10.06 -12.44
N GLN A 388 19.44 9.53 -12.06
CA GLN A 388 19.54 8.09 -11.84
C GLN A 388 18.68 7.69 -10.63
N ILE A 389 17.80 6.71 -10.81
CA ILE A 389 16.95 6.12 -9.77
C ILE A 389 17.03 4.60 -9.93
N ASP A 390 17.42 3.91 -8.87
CA ASP A 390 17.56 2.44 -8.91
C ASP A 390 16.19 1.79 -9.14
N GLY A 391 16.14 0.77 -10.00
CA GLY A 391 14.90 0.09 -10.40
C GLY A 391 14.19 0.69 -11.63
N PHE A 392 14.67 1.83 -12.14
CA PHE A 392 14.12 2.49 -13.34
C PHE A 392 15.02 2.39 -14.59
N GLU A 393 16.11 1.63 -14.54
CA GLU A 393 17.15 1.61 -15.58
C GLU A 393 16.66 1.12 -16.94
N ASN A 394 15.68 0.21 -16.94
CA ASN A 394 15.12 -0.40 -18.16
C ASN A 394 13.76 0.19 -18.54
N VAL A 395 13.33 1.29 -17.89
CA VAL A 395 12.03 1.90 -18.19
C VAL A 395 12.14 2.69 -19.51
N PRO A 396 11.23 2.49 -20.48
CA PRO A 396 11.25 3.23 -21.73
C PRO A 396 11.16 4.74 -21.53
N LYS A 397 11.71 5.49 -22.50
CA LYS A 397 11.64 6.95 -22.48
C LYS A 397 10.18 7.42 -22.49
N PRO A 398 9.80 8.35 -21.60
CA PRO A 398 8.40 8.80 -21.45
C PRO A 398 7.94 9.77 -22.54
N GLY A 399 8.86 10.48 -23.18
CA GLY A 399 8.55 11.41 -24.27
C GLY A 399 8.39 10.70 -25.62
N PRO A 400 7.65 11.29 -26.57
CA PRO A 400 7.55 10.74 -27.92
C PRO A 400 8.91 10.76 -28.64
N GLY A 401 9.14 9.76 -29.50
CA GLY A 401 10.28 9.77 -30.42
C GLY A 401 10.23 10.97 -31.38
N LEU A 402 11.37 11.65 -31.53
CA LEU A 402 11.48 12.89 -32.32
C LEU A 402 12.15 12.69 -33.69
N ARG A 403 12.64 11.48 -34.00
CA ARG A 403 13.28 11.18 -35.30
C ARG A 403 12.43 11.56 -36.52
N LYS A 404 11.10 11.46 -36.45
CA LYS A 404 10.19 11.74 -37.57
C LYS A 404 9.38 13.04 -37.40
N ILE A 405 9.82 13.95 -36.53
CA ILE A 405 9.08 15.13 -36.09
C ILE A 405 8.54 16.01 -37.24
N ASN A 406 9.29 16.15 -38.33
CA ASN A 406 8.93 16.98 -39.49
C ASN A 406 7.67 16.48 -40.20
N SER A 407 7.36 15.19 -40.10
CA SER A 407 6.12 14.63 -40.67
C SER A 407 4.87 14.89 -39.83
N LYS A 408 5.04 15.30 -38.56
CA LYS A 408 3.97 15.46 -37.57
C LYS A 408 3.59 16.92 -37.31
N ILE A 409 4.58 17.79 -37.09
CA ILE A 409 4.36 19.16 -36.64
C ILE A 409 5.17 20.16 -37.47
N LYS A 410 4.78 21.44 -37.46
CA LYS A 410 5.53 22.55 -38.10
C LYS A 410 6.57 23.15 -37.14
N LYS A 411 7.62 23.78 -37.68
CA LYS A 411 8.67 24.49 -36.89
C LYS A 411 8.05 25.53 -35.93
N ASP A 412 7.05 26.28 -36.38
CA ASP A 412 6.34 27.28 -35.53
C ASP A 412 5.67 26.65 -34.30
N PHE A 413 4.93 25.54 -34.50
CA PHE A 413 4.32 24.81 -33.38
C PHE A 413 5.41 24.27 -32.42
N ALA A 414 6.49 23.69 -32.97
CA ALA A 414 7.59 23.15 -32.17
C ALA A 414 8.25 24.24 -31.30
N TYR A 415 8.44 25.44 -31.85
CA TYR A 415 8.94 26.60 -31.10
C TYR A 415 8.03 26.91 -29.90
N LYS A 416 6.73 27.14 -30.16
CA LYS A 416 5.76 27.50 -29.12
C LYS A 416 5.64 26.42 -28.05
N TRP A 417 5.66 25.15 -28.46
CA TRP A 417 5.61 24.00 -27.56
C TRP A 417 6.85 23.90 -26.67
N ILE A 418 8.05 24.06 -27.21
CA ILE A 418 9.30 24.02 -26.41
C ILE A 418 9.38 25.24 -25.47
N TYR A 419 8.91 26.39 -25.94
CA TYR A 419 8.96 27.63 -25.18
C TYR A 419 8.02 27.62 -23.98
N GLU A 420 6.76 27.18 -24.15
CA GLU A 420 5.75 27.17 -23.09
C GLU A 420 4.70 26.06 -23.31
N PRO A 421 4.99 24.79 -22.97
CA PRO A 421 4.13 23.64 -23.28
C PRO A 421 2.71 23.78 -22.74
N ARG A 422 2.59 24.37 -21.54
CA ARG A 422 1.32 24.52 -20.82
C ARG A 422 0.39 25.58 -21.38
N ALA A 423 0.90 26.52 -22.19
CA ALA A 423 0.04 27.44 -22.94
C ALA A 423 -0.79 26.72 -24.00
N PHE A 424 -0.33 25.56 -24.50
CA PHE A 424 -1.10 24.72 -25.41
C PHE A 424 -1.91 23.66 -24.66
N ARG A 425 -1.30 23.00 -23.68
CA ARG A 425 -1.93 21.91 -22.90
C ARG A 425 -1.61 22.02 -21.41
N GLU A 426 -2.62 22.36 -20.63
CA GLU A 426 -2.49 22.64 -19.19
C GLU A 426 -1.95 21.45 -18.37
N ASN A 427 -2.40 20.23 -18.68
CA ASN A 427 -1.94 18.99 -18.03
C ASN A 427 -0.71 18.35 -18.72
N SER A 428 0.10 19.15 -19.44
CA SER A 428 1.30 18.64 -20.10
C SER A 428 2.37 18.21 -19.11
N TRP A 429 2.90 17.00 -19.33
CA TRP A 429 4.10 16.45 -18.65
C TRP A 429 5.42 16.87 -19.29
N MET A 430 5.39 17.47 -20.50
CA MET A 430 6.57 18.17 -21.04
C MET A 430 6.86 19.37 -20.13
N PRO A 431 8.03 19.42 -19.47
CA PRO A 431 8.28 20.42 -18.45
C PRO A 431 8.74 21.75 -19.08
N HIS A 432 8.63 22.83 -18.32
CA HIS A 432 8.88 24.19 -18.77
C HIS A 432 10.31 24.64 -18.45
N PHE A 433 11.15 24.88 -19.47
CA PHE A 433 12.56 25.26 -19.33
C PHE A 433 12.83 26.77 -19.47
N PHE A 434 11.96 27.49 -20.18
CA PHE A 434 12.11 28.91 -20.49
C PHE A 434 11.14 29.75 -19.66
N LYS A 435 11.26 31.08 -19.70
CA LYS A 435 10.44 32.01 -18.88
C LYS A 435 10.40 31.69 -17.37
N GLN A 436 11.42 31.02 -16.87
CA GLN A 436 11.59 30.74 -15.45
C GLN A 436 12.16 31.96 -14.76
N ILE A 437 12.07 31.99 -13.43
CA ILE A 437 12.54 33.13 -12.63
C ILE A 437 13.99 33.55 -12.96
N ASN A 438 14.89 32.61 -13.30
CA ASN A 438 16.30 32.89 -13.61
C ASN A 438 16.62 33.16 -15.09
N ASN A 439 15.63 33.06 -15.97
CA ASN A 439 15.77 33.33 -17.41
C ASN A 439 14.56 34.06 -18.02
N GLY A 440 13.73 34.69 -17.21
CA GLY A 440 12.54 35.45 -17.62
C GLY A 440 12.77 36.95 -17.79
N ASP A 441 13.94 37.48 -17.43
CA ASP A 441 14.27 38.89 -17.64
C ASP A 441 14.42 39.23 -19.13
N SER A 442 14.27 40.50 -19.50
CA SER A 442 14.27 40.94 -20.91
C SER A 442 15.52 40.50 -21.70
N LYS A 443 16.70 40.48 -21.07
CA LYS A 443 17.95 40.04 -21.73
C LYS A 443 17.94 38.53 -21.92
N SER A 444 17.56 37.77 -20.89
CA SER A 444 17.44 36.31 -21.00
C SER A 444 16.37 35.88 -22.00
N VAL A 445 15.26 36.62 -22.13
CA VAL A 445 14.21 36.33 -23.12
C VAL A 445 14.74 36.47 -24.56
N LYS A 446 15.52 37.51 -24.86
CA LYS A 446 16.15 37.66 -26.19
C LYS A 446 17.03 36.47 -26.56
N ARG A 447 17.86 36.03 -25.60
CA ARG A 447 18.71 34.85 -25.77
C ARG A 447 17.90 33.57 -25.93
N THR A 448 16.98 33.30 -25.01
CA THR A 448 16.21 32.05 -24.99
C THR A 448 15.34 31.87 -26.24
N ASN A 449 14.88 32.96 -26.86
CA ASN A 449 14.22 32.89 -28.17
C ASN A 449 15.14 32.27 -29.24
N GLN A 450 16.41 32.65 -29.28
CA GLN A 450 17.38 32.07 -30.23
C GLN A 450 17.78 30.65 -29.84
N GLU A 451 17.85 30.34 -28.55
CA GLU A 451 18.08 28.99 -28.05
C GLU A 451 16.98 28.01 -28.49
N VAL A 452 15.70 28.42 -28.42
CA VAL A 452 14.59 27.60 -28.90
C VAL A 452 14.63 27.41 -30.42
N HIS A 453 14.92 28.45 -31.19
CA HIS A 453 15.12 28.32 -32.65
C HIS A 453 16.22 27.33 -33.00
N ALA A 454 17.33 27.36 -32.26
CA ALA A 454 18.45 26.46 -32.46
C ALA A 454 18.06 24.99 -32.17
N ILE A 455 17.34 24.73 -31.07
CA ILE A 455 16.80 23.40 -30.75
C ILE A 455 15.84 22.93 -31.85
N VAL A 456 14.91 23.78 -32.28
CA VAL A 456 13.94 23.45 -33.35
C VAL A 456 14.66 23.14 -34.66
N SER A 457 15.65 23.94 -35.08
CA SER A 457 16.40 23.64 -36.31
C SER A 457 17.10 22.30 -36.22
N TYR A 458 17.81 22.05 -35.11
CA TYR A 458 18.53 20.79 -34.91
C TYR A 458 17.63 19.56 -35.04
N LEU A 459 16.43 19.60 -34.44
CA LEU A 459 15.46 18.50 -34.49
C LEU A 459 14.89 18.28 -35.89
N PHE A 460 14.60 19.36 -36.64
CA PHE A 460 14.00 19.26 -37.96
C PHE A 460 15.01 18.87 -39.04
N ASP A 461 16.26 19.35 -38.94
CA ASP A 461 17.29 19.11 -39.95
C ASP A 461 17.80 17.65 -39.90
N ARG A 462 17.58 16.94 -38.79
CA ARG A 462 17.83 15.50 -38.62
C ARG A 462 16.58 14.64 -38.71
N SER A 463 15.45 15.21 -39.11
CA SER A 463 14.21 14.45 -39.15
C SER A 463 14.18 13.49 -40.36
N GLU A 464 13.93 12.23 -40.07
CA GLU A 464 13.68 11.19 -41.06
C GLU A 464 12.33 11.38 -41.78
N LEU A 465 12.27 10.94 -43.04
CA LEU A 465 11.05 10.94 -43.82
C LEU A 465 10.10 9.82 -43.37
N PHE A 466 8.84 10.17 -43.14
CA PHE A 466 7.77 9.21 -42.86
C PHE A 466 6.75 9.16 -44.00
N LYS A 467 6.66 8.01 -44.68
CA LYS A 467 5.71 7.79 -45.77
C LYS A 467 4.31 7.49 -45.23
N MET A 468 3.40 8.45 -45.41
CA MET A 468 1.99 8.34 -45.01
C MET A 468 1.11 7.85 -46.15
N ASP A 469 0.13 7.01 -45.84
CA ASP A 469 -0.94 6.64 -46.77
C ASP A 469 -1.83 7.86 -47.10
N ARG A 470 -2.54 7.78 -48.21
CA ARG A 470 -3.57 8.77 -48.55
C ARG A 470 -4.79 8.56 -47.66
N LEU A 471 -5.44 9.66 -47.31
CA LEU A 471 -6.75 9.62 -46.65
C LEU A 471 -7.77 8.99 -47.61
N PRO A 472 -8.57 8.01 -47.17
CA PRO A 472 -9.77 7.60 -47.89
C PRO A 472 -10.77 8.77 -47.89
N ASN A 473 -11.87 8.69 -48.65
CA ASN A 473 -12.87 9.75 -48.80
C ASN A 473 -13.27 10.45 -47.48
N LYS A 474 -13.84 11.67 -47.57
CA LYS A 474 -14.13 12.57 -46.44
C LYS A 474 -14.77 11.87 -45.24
N GLY A 475 -14.14 11.95 -44.07
CA GLY A 475 -14.69 11.44 -42.80
C GLY A 475 -15.79 12.33 -42.21
N ASN A 476 -16.64 11.76 -41.35
CA ASN A 476 -17.69 12.44 -40.59
C ASN A 476 -17.21 12.72 -39.15
N ALA A 477 -17.15 14.00 -38.77
CA ALA A 477 -16.68 14.41 -37.44
C ALA A 477 -17.63 14.01 -36.30
N GLU A 478 -18.95 13.96 -36.52
CA GLU A 478 -19.88 13.56 -35.48
C GLU A 478 -19.76 12.07 -35.16
N ASN A 479 -19.68 11.23 -36.20
CA ASN A 479 -19.36 9.82 -36.02
C ASN A 479 -17.99 9.64 -35.35
N GLY A 480 -17.00 10.46 -35.72
CA GLY A 480 -15.69 10.46 -35.08
C GLY A 480 -15.73 10.71 -33.57
N ARG A 481 -16.58 11.64 -33.12
CA ARG A 481 -16.80 11.94 -31.70
C ARG A 481 -17.39 10.73 -30.97
N VAL A 482 -18.45 10.13 -31.51
CA VAL A 482 -19.09 8.93 -30.93
C VAL A 482 -18.10 7.75 -30.84
N LEU A 483 -17.25 7.56 -31.86
CA LEU A 483 -16.24 6.51 -31.86
C LEU A 483 -15.15 6.74 -30.80
N VAL A 484 -14.75 7.99 -30.54
CA VAL A 484 -13.78 8.29 -29.47
C VAL A 484 -14.34 7.89 -28.10
N ASN A 485 -15.63 8.12 -27.86
CA ASN A 485 -16.29 7.78 -26.59
C ASN A 485 -16.55 6.27 -26.43
N SER A 486 -16.86 5.56 -27.51
CA SER A 486 -17.31 4.15 -27.44
C SER A 486 -16.22 3.09 -27.66
N LEU A 487 -15.15 3.40 -28.39
CA LEU A 487 -14.14 2.38 -28.76
C LEU A 487 -13.09 2.10 -27.68
N GLY A 488 -13.02 2.93 -26.63
CA GLY A 488 -12.07 2.77 -25.53
C GLY A 488 -10.95 3.81 -25.46
N CYS A 489 -10.95 4.84 -26.33
CA CYS A 489 -9.90 5.87 -26.35
C CYS A 489 -9.74 6.54 -24.97
N LEU A 490 -10.86 6.74 -24.26
CA LEU A 490 -10.89 7.44 -22.98
C LEU A 490 -10.34 6.64 -21.79
N GLY A 491 -9.99 5.36 -21.97
CA GLY A 491 -9.25 4.61 -20.95
C GLY A 491 -7.80 5.07 -20.79
N CYS A 492 -7.25 5.73 -21.81
CA CYS A 492 -5.89 6.30 -21.80
C CYS A 492 -5.84 7.79 -22.10
N HIS A 493 -6.90 8.38 -22.66
CA HIS A 493 -6.93 9.78 -23.07
C HIS A 493 -8.00 10.59 -22.34
N THR A 494 -7.70 11.87 -22.11
CA THR A 494 -8.67 12.88 -21.64
C THR A 494 -9.13 13.80 -22.79
N THR A 495 -10.31 14.40 -22.62
CA THR A 495 -10.96 15.31 -23.59
C THR A 495 -11.30 16.66 -22.94
N GLU A 496 -11.77 17.63 -23.74
CA GLU A 496 -12.12 18.98 -23.28
C GLU A 496 -13.29 18.93 -22.29
N GLY A 497 -13.22 19.75 -21.23
CA GLY A 497 -14.25 19.82 -20.17
C GLY A 497 -13.96 18.98 -18.92
N GLU A 498 -13.01 18.05 -18.98
CA GLU A 498 -12.53 17.35 -17.78
C GLU A 498 -11.64 18.29 -16.96
N VAL A 499 -12.24 18.90 -15.93
CA VAL A 499 -11.50 19.70 -14.95
C VAL A 499 -10.38 18.83 -14.38
N ARG A 500 -9.14 19.33 -14.41
CA ARG A 500 -8.04 18.67 -13.72
C ARG A 500 -8.48 18.48 -12.28
N ALA A 501 -8.69 17.24 -11.88
CA ALA A 501 -9.15 16.92 -10.53
C ALA A 501 -8.25 17.65 -9.53
N GLU A 502 -8.89 18.38 -8.60
CA GLU A 502 -8.22 19.11 -7.53
C GLU A 502 -7.29 18.18 -6.75
N PHE A 503 -7.74 16.92 -6.57
CA PHE A 503 -6.96 15.81 -6.05
C PHE A 503 -6.72 14.76 -7.13
N GLN A 504 -5.46 14.37 -7.30
CA GLN A 504 -5.05 13.28 -8.18
C GLN A 504 -5.03 11.96 -7.41
N SER A 505 -5.33 10.88 -8.12
CA SER A 505 -5.13 9.51 -7.68
C SER A 505 -4.41 8.73 -8.77
N VAL A 506 -3.90 7.54 -8.45
CA VAL A 506 -3.36 6.63 -9.47
C VAL A 506 -4.41 6.38 -10.56
N ASN A 507 -5.67 6.21 -10.19
CA ASN A 507 -6.74 5.94 -11.16
C ASN A 507 -7.03 7.11 -12.10
N THR A 508 -6.99 8.36 -11.63
CA THR A 508 -7.16 9.54 -12.51
C THR A 508 -5.99 9.66 -13.49
N LEU A 509 -4.76 9.36 -13.04
CA LEU A 509 -3.57 9.42 -13.89
C LEU A 509 -3.53 8.33 -14.97
N ARG A 510 -4.21 7.19 -14.80
CA ARG A 510 -4.35 6.14 -15.82
C ARG A 510 -5.01 6.63 -17.10
N ARG A 511 -5.98 7.55 -16.98
CA ARG A 511 -6.64 8.20 -18.14
C ARG A 511 -5.79 9.27 -18.82
N GLU A 512 -4.65 9.59 -18.26
CA GLU A 512 -3.66 10.49 -18.83
C GLU A 512 -2.39 9.73 -19.28
N HIS A 513 -2.49 8.41 -19.47
CA HIS A 513 -1.40 7.61 -20.05
C HIS A 513 -1.06 8.07 -21.48
N GLY A 514 -2.09 8.41 -22.25
CA GLY A 514 -2.01 9.11 -23.52
C GLY A 514 -2.23 10.63 -23.31
N PRO A 515 -1.73 11.47 -24.24
CA PRO A 515 -1.94 12.91 -24.16
C PRO A 515 -3.42 13.26 -24.35
N ALA A 516 -3.87 14.33 -23.71
CA ALA A 516 -5.21 14.89 -23.98
C ALA A 516 -5.42 15.11 -25.49
N LEU A 517 -6.60 14.71 -25.98
CA LEU A 517 -7.00 14.72 -27.40
C LEU A 517 -7.49 16.09 -27.89
N ILE A 518 -7.34 17.11 -27.06
CA ILE A 518 -7.77 18.48 -27.33
C ILE A 518 -6.81 19.22 -28.28
N LYS A 519 -7.37 20.19 -29.02
CA LYS A 519 -6.64 21.20 -29.83
C LYS A 519 -5.73 20.61 -30.92
N LEU A 520 -5.91 19.33 -31.30
CA LEU A 520 -5.00 18.62 -32.22
C LEU A 520 -4.90 19.26 -33.61
N GLY A 521 -5.95 19.96 -34.07
CA GLY A 521 -5.96 20.71 -35.33
C GLY A 521 -4.96 21.87 -35.40
N SER A 522 -4.49 22.38 -34.26
CA SER A 522 -3.44 23.40 -34.19
C SER A 522 -2.02 22.79 -34.16
N LYS A 523 -1.91 21.49 -33.92
CA LYS A 523 -0.63 20.77 -33.76
C LYS A 523 -0.17 20.04 -35.01
N THR A 524 -1.09 19.31 -35.64
CA THR A 524 -0.74 18.33 -36.69
C THR A 524 -1.73 18.37 -37.85
N THR A 525 -1.66 17.42 -38.77
CA THR A 525 -2.54 17.31 -39.94
C THR A 525 -3.48 16.12 -39.80
N GLN A 526 -4.67 16.19 -40.43
CA GLN A 526 -5.63 15.09 -40.42
C GLN A 526 -5.02 13.80 -40.97
N ARG A 527 -4.18 13.94 -42.03
CA ARG A 527 -3.48 12.81 -42.65
C ARG A 527 -2.55 12.13 -41.67
N TRP A 528 -1.85 12.89 -40.83
CA TRP A 528 -0.98 12.33 -39.81
C TRP A 528 -1.80 11.57 -38.75
N ILE A 529 -2.87 12.18 -38.23
CA ILE A 529 -3.76 11.53 -37.24
C ILE A 529 -4.29 10.21 -37.77
N TYR A 530 -4.83 10.21 -39.00
CA TYR A 530 -5.36 9.02 -39.66
C TYR A 530 -4.33 7.89 -39.76
N ASN A 531 -3.08 8.19 -40.11
CA ASN A 531 -2.03 7.18 -40.21
C ASN A 531 -1.59 6.70 -38.82
N TRP A 532 -1.48 7.61 -37.86
CA TRP A 532 -1.06 7.31 -36.48
C TRP A 532 -2.04 6.38 -35.76
N ILE A 533 -3.34 6.67 -35.77
CA ILE A 533 -4.33 5.86 -35.03
C ILE A 533 -4.59 4.48 -35.66
N ARG A 534 -4.20 4.28 -36.93
CA ARG A 534 -4.32 2.99 -37.61
C ARG A 534 -3.18 2.04 -37.31
N ASP A 535 -1.98 2.58 -37.14
CA ASP A 535 -0.74 1.82 -36.93
C ASP A 535 0.31 2.74 -36.29
N PRO A 536 0.25 2.94 -34.97
CA PRO A 536 1.15 3.85 -34.28
C PRO A 536 2.60 3.31 -34.24
N GLN A 537 2.78 1.99 -34.16
CA GLN A 537 4.09 1.31 -34.16
C GLN A 537 4.88 1.57 -35.46
N LYS A 538 4.21 1.71 -36.62
CA LYS A 538 4.88 2.10 -37.88
C LYS A 538 5.54 3.48 -37.83
N TYR A 539 5.00 4.41 -37.04
CA TYR A 539 5.62 5.71 -36.81
C TYR A 539 6.71 5.61 -35.73
N TYR A 540 6.41 5.01 -34.58
CA TYR A 540 7.34 4.83 -33.47
C TYR A 540 7.16 3.43 -32.84
N ALA A 541 8.12 2.54 -33.06
CA ALA A 541 8.00 1.13 -32.70
C ALA A 541 7.78 0.90 -31.18
N GLU A 542 8.45 1.70 -30.35
CA GLU A 542 8.36 1.62 -28.88
C GLU A 542 7.18 2.43 -28.29
N THR A 543 6.26 2.92 -29.12
CA THR A 543 5.12 3.68 -28.60
C THR A 543 4.23 2.81 -27.70
N LYS A 544 3.87 3.36 -26.53
CA LYS A 544 2.87 2.74 -25.64
C LYS A 544 1.44 2.80 -26.19
N MET A 545 1.16 3.58 -27.26
CA MET A 545 -0.18 3.60 -27.86
C MET A 545 -0.43 2.30 -28.63
N PRO A 546 -1.41 1.47 -28.23
CA PRO A 546 -1.68 0.23 -28.92
C PRO A 546 -2.49 0.45 -30.21
N ASN A 547 -2.57 -0.59 -31.04
CA ASN A 547 -3.39 -0.58 -32.24
C ASN A 547 -4.86 -0.90 -31.90
N LEU A 548 -5.77 0.07 -32.06
CA LEU A 548 -7.20 -0.08 -31.77
C LEU A 548 -7.98 -0.85 -32.85
N ARG A 549 -7.31 -1.40 -33.86
CA ARG A 549 -7.90 -2.22 -34.93
C ARG A 549 -8.99 -1.46 -35.69
N LEU A 550 -8.73 -0.19 -35.98
CA LEU A 550 -9.65 0.70 -36.68
C LEU A 550 -9.71 0.37 -38.18
N SER A 551 -10.92 0.36 -38.73
CA SER A 551 -11.13 0.36 -40.17
C SER A 551 -10.69 1.70 -40.78
N LYS A 552 -10.54 1.71 -42.12
CA LYS A 552 -10.19 2.93 -42.85
C LYS A 552 -11.24 4.04 -42.67
N GLN A 553 -12.52 3.70 -42.57
CA GLN A 553 -13.58 4.70 -42.38
C GLN A 553 -13.60 5.24 -40.96
N GLU A 554 -13.55 4.36 -39.95
CA GLU A 554 -13.50 4.78 -38.53
C GLU A 554 -12.31 5.71 -38.26
N ALA A 555 -11.13 5.38 -38.79
CA ALA A 555 -9.97 6.25 -38.68
C ALA A 555 -10.15 7.59 -39.40
N ALA A 556 -10.86 7.62 -40.54
CA ALA A 556 -11.15 8.86 -41.25
C ALA A 556 -12.11 9.75 -40.44
N ASP A 557 -13.16 9.17 -39.86
CA ASP A 557 -14.15 9.85 -39.03
C ASP A 557 -13.51 10.42 -37.74
N ILE A 558 -12.76 9.60 -37.00
CA ILE A 558 -12.02 10.03 -35.81
C ILE A 558 -11.03 11.14 -36.17
N SER A 559 -10.28 11.00 -37.27
CA SER A 559 -9.34 12.05 -37.69
C SER A 559 -10.04 13.37 -38.06
N ALA A 560 -11.26 13.30 -38.63
CA ALA A 560 -12.06 14.47 -38.98
C ALA A 560 -12.56 15.22 -37.73
N TYR A 561 -12.93 14.48 -36.69
CA TYR A 561 -13.28 15.04 -35.37
C TYR A 561 -12.07 15.68 -34.67
N LEU A 562 -10.97 14.95 -34.55
CA LEU A 562 -9.81 15.45 -33.82
C LEU A 562 -9.15 16.67 -34.48
N ILE A 563 -9.19 16.74 -35.82
CA ILE A 563 -8.61 17.88 -36.54
C ILE A 563 -9.49 19.14 -36.48
N SER A 564 -10.79 19.03 -36.20
CA SER A 564 -11.67 20.20 -36.09
C SER A 564 -11.42 21.00 -34.80
N GLN A 565 -10.80 20.38 -33.79
CA GLN A 565 -10.44 21.01 -32.53
C GLN A 565 -9.20 21.89 -32.71
N ARG A 566 -9.39 23.21 -32.78
CA ARG A 566 -8.31 24.20 -32.97
C ARG A 566 -8.35 25.29 -31.92
N ASP A 567 -7.18 25.78 -31.55
CA ASP A 567 -6.98 26.90 -30.64
C ASP A 567 -6.46 28.10 -31.46
N LYS A 568 -7.37 29.03 -31.79
CA LYS A 568 -7.05 30.18 -32.63
C LYS A 568 -6.12 31.16 -31.92
N ASP A 569 -6.22 31.29 -30.61
CA ASP A 569 -5.42 32.22 -29.82
C ASP A 569 -3.97 31.74 -29.78
N PHE A 570 -3.75 30.44 -29.56
CA PHE A 570 -2.43 29.83 -29.64
C PHE A 570 -1.80 29.96 -31.03
N GLU A 571 -2.60 29.80 -32.09
CA GLU A 571 -2.12 29.93 -33.48
C GLU A 571 -1.68 31.36 -33.81
N GLN A 572 -2.40 32.36 -33.32
CA GLN A 572 -2.13 33.77 -33.59
C GLN A 572 -0.96 34.34 -32.78
N ASN A 573 -0.54 33.68 -31.71
CA ASN A 573 0.63 34.11 -30.93
C ASN A 573 1.89 34.20 -31.83
N PRO A 574 2.56 35.36 -31.93
CA PRO A 574 3.68 35.54 -32.83
C PRO A 574 4.94 34.83 -32.32
N THR A 575 5.62 34.12 -33.21
CA THR A 575 6.96 33.58 -32.97
C THR A 575 8.00 34.62 -33.39
N PRO A 576 8.94 35.02 -32.52
CA PRO A 576 9.98 35.98 -32.89
C PRO A 576 10.88 35.42 -33.99
N GLY A 577 11.42 36.28 -34.85
CA GLY A 577 12.39 35.87 -35.88
C GLY A 577 13.75 35.47 -35.30
N VAL A 578 14.58 34.86 -36.14
CA VAL A 578 15.99 34.60 -35.80
C VAL A 578 16.74 35.93 -35.77
N ASP A 579 17.38 36.22 -34.65
CA ASP A 579 18.27 37.37 -34.45
C ASP A 579 19.71 36.89 -34.56
N GLU A 580 20.34 37.14 -35.70
CA GLU A 580 21.71 36.68 -35.96
C GLU A 580 22.74 37.30 -35.00
N VAL A 581 22.50 38.54 -34.53
CA VAL A 581 23.43 39.21 -33.63
C VAL A 581 23.48 38.48 -32.31
N GLU A 582 22.32 38.18 -31.72
CA GLU A 582 22.23 37.42 -30.48
C GLU A 582 22.70 35.98 -30.67
N LEU A 583 22.37 35.33 -31.80
CA LEU A 583 22.86 33.99 -32.12
C LEU A 583 24.40 33.94 -32.19
N ASN A 584 25.04 34.94 -32.79
CA ASN A 584 26.50 35.04 -32.85
C ASN A 584 27.13 35.14 -31.46
N VAL A 585 26.47 35.83 -30.51
CA VAL A 585 26.91 35.88 -29.11
C VAL A 585 26.87 34.49 -28.48
N ILE A 586 25.77 33.76 -28.65
CA ILE A 586 25.60 32.40 -28.11
C ILE A 586 26.66 31.44 -28.69
N VAL A 587 26.85 31.47 -30.01
CA VAL A 587 27.86 30.63 -30.69
C VAL A 587 29.26 30.95 -30.19
N SER A 588 29.60 32.23 -30.09
CA SER A 588 30.91 32.67 -29.61
C SER A 588 31.18 32.16 -28.19
N GLU A 589 30.22 32.34 -27.28
CA GLU A 589 30.33 31.89 -25.89
C GLU A 589 30.53 30.37 -25.80
N LEU A 590 29.74 29.59 -26.55
CA LEU A 590 29.88 28.12 -26.58
C LEU A 590 31.22 27.67 -27.17
N LEU A 591 31.73 28.34 -28.20
CA LEU A 591 33.03 28.03 -28.80
C LEU A 591 34.19 28.39 -27.87
N SER A 592 34.10 29.51 -27.15
CA SER A 592 35.13 29.97 -26.20
C SER A 592 35.39 29.00 -25.04
N SER A 593 34.48 28.05 -24.78
CA SER A 593 34.73 26.97 -23.82
C SER A 593 35.84 25.99 -24.26
N THR A 594 36.19 25.98 -25.55
CA THR A 594 37.12 25.00 -26.14
C THR A 594 38.17 25.60 -27.07
N LEU A 595 37.93 26.81 -27.60
CA LEU A 595 38.76 27.46 -28.60
C LEU A 595 39.29 28.80 -28.11
N ARG A 596 40.42 29.24 -28.65
CA ARG A 596 40.97 30.59 -28.42
C ARG A 596 40.16 31.66 -29.16
N ASN A 597 40.23 32.90 -28.70
CA ASN A 597 39.42 34.00 -29.24
C ASN A 597 39.58 34.24 -30.75
N ASP A 598 40.78 34.02 -31.31
CA ASP A 598 41.06 34.10 -32.74
C ASP A 598 40.42 32.93 -33.52
N GLU A 599 40.51 31.73 -32.98
CA GLU A 599 39.86 30.52 -33.54
C GLU A 599 38.33 30.63 -33.49
N VAL A 600 37.77 31.18 -32.41
CA VAL A 600 36.33 31.45 -32.27
C VAL A 600 35.86 32.39 -33.37
N LYS A 601 36.54 33.54 -33.57
CA LYS A 601 36.20 34.49 -34.63
C LYS A 601 36.30 33.85 -36.02
N ALA A 602 37.36 33.09 -36.29
CA ALA A 602 37.56 32.43 -37.57
C ALA A 602 36.53 31.33 -37.84
N ARG A 603 36.08 30.61 -36.82
CA ARG A 603 35.02 29.59 -36.95
C ARG A 603 33.65 30.24 -37.11
N LEU A 604 33.31 31.21 -36.26
CA LEU A 604 32.04 31.94 -36.34
C LEU A 604 31.82 32.59 -37.71
N GLY A 605 32.86 33.24 -38.26
CA GLY A 605 32.78 33.91 -39.55
C GLY A 605 32.67 32.98 -40.76
N ARG A 606 32.87 31.66 -40.56
CA ARG A 606 32.68 30.63 -41.61
C ARG A 606 31.35 29.91 -41.52
N MET A 607 30.60 30.09 -40.43
CA MET A 607 29.34 29.39 -40.22
C MET A 607 28.18 30.15 -40.86
N GLU A 608 27.35 29.45 -41.63
CA GLU A 608 26.05 29.96 -42.06
C GLU A 608 25.03 29.93 -40.91
N ILE A 609 23.90 30.65 -41.05
CA ILE A 609 22.87 30.72 -40.01
C ILE A 609 22.38 29.33 -39.59
N ASP A 610 22.10 28.44 -40.55
CA ASP A 610 21.65 27.08 -40.25
C ASP A 610 22.72 26.26 -39.52
N GLU A 611 24.00 26.45 -39.85
CA GLU A 611 25.11 25.81 -39.15
C GLU A 611 25.25 26.34 -37.71
N LYS A 612 25.05 27.64 -37.50
CA LYS A 612 25.00 28.26 -36.16
C LYS A 612 23.86 27.67 -35.34
N LEU A 613 22.65 27.62 -35.89
CA LEU A 613 21.48 27.06 -35.22
C LEU A 613 21.67 25.57 -34.89
N ASN A 614 22.19 24.78 -35.82
CA ASN A 614 22.48 23.37 -35.58
C ASN A 614 23.55 23.16 -34.49
N TYR A 615 24.64 23.92 -34.55
CA TYR A 615 25.70 23.83 -33.55
C TYR A 615 25.19 24.16 -32.15
N VAL A 616 24.45 25.27 -32.01
CA VAL A 616 23.86 25.71 -30.75
C VAL A 616 22.80 24.71 -30.28
N GLY A 617 21.91 24.26 -31.16
CA GLY A 617 20.81 23.35 -30.84
C GLY A 617 21.30 22.03 -30.27
N GLY A 618 22.34 21.43 -30.85
CA GLY A 618 22.96 20.21 -30.31
C GLY A 618 23.58 20.44 -28.93
N LYS A 619 24.23 21.59 -28.70
CA LYS A 619 24.76 21.93 -27.37
C LYS A 619 23.66 22.12 -26.33
N LEU A 620 22.55 22.76 -26.70
CA LEU A 620 21.43 23.01 -25.80
C LEU A 620 20.61 21.74 -25.50
N ILE A 621 20.39 20.86 -26.48
CA ILE A 621 19.78 19.55 -26.25
C ILE A 621 20.60 18.76 -25.22
N ARG A 622 21.94 18.84 -25.30
CA ARG A 622 22.82 18.27 -24.28
C ARG A 622 22.65 18.95 -22.93
N GLN A 623 22.64 20.28 -22.92
CA GLN A 623 22.59 21.09 -21.71
C GLN A 623 21.28 20.86 -20.93
N TYR A 624 20.15 20.81 -21.61
CA TYR A 624 18.82 20.61 -21.00
C TYR A 624 18.42 19.14 -20.87
N GLY A 625 19.21 18.21 -21.42
CA GLY A 625 18.94 16.78 -21.28
C GLY A 625 17.69 16.32 -22.04
N CYS A 626 17.31 16.95 -23.15
CA CYS A 626 16.07 16.61 -23.86
C CYS A 626 16.03 15.13 -24.29
N PHE A 627 17.20 14.53 -24.54
CA PHE A 627 17.38 13.13 -24.91
C PHE A 627 17.04 12.13 -23.79
N SER A 628 16.94 12.59 -22.54
CA SER A 628 16.54 11.78 -21.39
C SER A 628 15.09 11.32 -21.51
N CYS A 629 14.22 12.18 -22.04
CA CYS A 629 12.81 11.85 -22.27
C CYS A 629 12.50 11.54 -23.74
N HIS A 630 13.31 12.01 -24.69
CA HIS A 630 13.06 11.84 -26.11
C HIS A 630 14.12 11.00 -26.81
N ASP A 631 13.71 10.21 -27.79
CA ASP A 631 14.63 9.65 -28.77
C ASP A 631 15.00 10.74 -29.81
N ILE A 632 16.26 11.15 -29.79
CA ILE A 632 16.83 12.22 -30.62
C ILE A 632 18.13 11.70 -31.23
N ASP A 633 18.24 11.85 -32.55
CA ASP A 633 19.42 11.46 -33.32
C ASP A 633 20.72 12.11 -32.81
N GLY A 634 21.75 11.31 -32.57
CA GLY A 634 23.06 11.74 -32.06
C GLY A 634 23.20 11.81 -30.54
N PHE A 635 22.17 11.36 -29.79
CA PHE A 635 22.15 11.34 -28.33
C PHE A 635 21.81 9.98 -27.71
N GLU A 636 21.89 8.91 -28.48
CA GLU A 636 21.51 7.55 -28.07
C GLU A 636 22.35 7.05 -26.87
N GLY A 637 23.63 7.39 -26.83
CA GLY A 637 24.55 7.04 -25.74
C GLY A 637 24.77 8.16 -24.70
N ALA A 638 23.94 9.20 -24.68
CA ALA A 638 24.12 10.31 -23.76
C ALA A 638 23.67 9.93 -22.32
N LYS A 639 24.49 10.28 -21.33
CA LYS A 639 24.21 10.00 -19.92
C LYS A 639 23.20 10.98 -19.32
N PRO A 640 22.45 10.58 -18.27
CA PRO A 640 21.58 11.47 -17.51
C PRO A 640 22.34 12.72 -17.00
N ILE A 641 21.62 13.84 -16.89
CA ILE A 641 22.21 15.17 -16.59
C ILE A 641 21.98 15.68 -15.16
N GLY A 642 21.13 15.01 -14.40
CA GLY A 642 20.74 15.33 -13.03
C GLY A 642 21.57 14.57 -12.00
N THR A 643 21.42 14.97 -10.73
CA THR A 643 21.98 14.19 -9.61
C THR A 643 21.31 12.83 -9.53
N THR A 644 22.04 11.81 -9.08
CA THR A 644 21.39 10.56 -8.66
C THR A 644 20.43 10.84 -7.51
N LEU A 645 19.28 10.18 -7.52
CA LEU A 645 18.26 10.25 -6.47
C LEU A 645 18.14 8.95 -5.66
N SER A 646 18.80 7.86 -6.06
CA SER A 646 18.65 6.52 -5.47
C SER A 646 18.82 6.46 -3.95
N THR A 647 19.59 7.39 -3.38
CA THR A 647 19.79 7.50 -1.92
C THR A 647 19.64 8.95 -1.41
N GLU A 648 18.97 9.83 -2.16
CA GLU A 648 18.93 11.27 -1.83
C GLU A 648 18.16 11.54 -0.53
N GLY A 649 17.22 10.68 -0.15
CA GLY A 649 16.54 10.72 1.15
C GLY A 649 17.48 10.58 2.34
N SER A 650 18.63 9.93 2.18
CA SER A 650 19.67 9.81 3.22
C SER A 650 20.73 10.90 3.21
N LYS A 651 20.61 11.90 2.32
CA LYS A 651 21.55 13.02 2.27
C LYS A 651 21.44 13.88 3.53
N LEU A 652 22.59 14.26 4.09
CA LEU A 652 22.62 15.14 5.25
C LEU A 652 22.09 16.53 4.87
N ILE A 653 21.31 17.13 5.77
CA ILE A 653 20.77 18.49 5.58
C ILE A 653 21.89 19.52 5.36
N THR A 654 23.04 19.34 6.00
CA THR A 654 24.24 20.18 5.86
C THR A 654 24.90 20.09 4.48
N LYS A 655 24.53 19.09 3.67
CA LYS A 655 24.96 18.94 2.27
C LYS A 655 23.95 19.48 1.26
N LEU A 656 22.81 20.01 1.73
CA LEU A 656 21.84 20.72 0.89
C LEU A 656 22.16 22.22 0.91
N ASP A 657 22.28 22.81 -0.28
CA ASP A 657 22.54 24.24 -0.42
C ASP A 657 21.23 25.02 -0.33
N PHE A 658 21.10 25.85 0.71
CA PHE A 658 19.95 26.74 0.93
C PHE A 658 20.10 28.09 0.22
N GLY A 659 21.23 28.36 -0.44
CA GLY A 659 21.51 29.62 -1.10
C GLY A 659 21.34 30.81 -0.15
N TYR A 660 20.63 31.86 -0.60
CA TYR A 660 20.30 33.03 0.24
C TYR A 660 18.95 32.88 0.97
N PHE A 661 18.37 31.69 0.98
CA PHE A 661 17.09 31.40 1.61
C PHE A 661 17.25 30.69 2.96
N HIS A 662 18.45 30.73 3.55
CA HIS A 662 18.78 30.04 4.79
C HIS A 662 17.81 30.38 5.93
N ASP A 663 17.42 31.65 6.07
CA ASP A 663 16.51 32.10 7.14
C ASP A 663 15.03 32.12 6.73
N LYS A 664 14.71 31.64 5.52
CA LYS A 664 13.35 31.72 4.92
C LYS A 664 12.69 30.36 4.72
N ILE A 665 13.47 29.29 4.82
CA ILE A 665 13.00 27.91 4.65
C ILE A 665 13.38 27.15 5.92
N PRO A 666 12.47 26.37 6.52
CA PRO A 666 12.84 25.48 7.61
C PRO A 666 13.97 24.54 7.19
N HIS A 667 14.95 24.30 8.06
CA HIS A 667 16.09 23.41 7.76
C HIS A 667 15.73 21.93 7.88
N THR A 668 14.78 21.50 7.07
CA THR A 668 14.42 20.09 6.89
C THR A 668 14.64 19.66 5.45
N LYS A 669 14.75 18.34 5.22
CA LYS A 669 14.95 17.78 3.89
C LYS A 669 13.70 17.90 3.02
N TRP A 670 12.53 17.62 3.59
CA TRP A 670 11.26 17.66 2.86
C TRP A 670 10.88 19.09 2.44
N ASP A 671 11.16 20.11 3.26
CA ASP A 671 10.91 21.51 2.87
C ASP A 671 11.85 21.96 1.74
N TRP A 672 13.11 21.50 1.77
CA TRP A 672 14.05 21.75 0.68
C TRP A 672 13.64 21.04 -0.62
N PHE A 673 13.21 19.76 -0.54
CA PHE A 673 12.76 19.00 -1.71
C PHE A 673 11.46 19.55 -2.28
N ASP A 674 10.48 19.91 -1.44
CA ASP A 674 9.23 20.54 -1.88
C ASP A 674 9.52 21.85 -2.64
N LEU A 675 10.34 22.74 -2.07
CA LEU A 675 10.74 23.97 -2.74
C LEU A 675 11.50 23.70 -4.05
N LYS A 676 12.32 22.65 -4.10
CA LYS A 676 13.03 22.27 -5.32
C LYS A 676 12.10 21.79 -6.42
N LEU A 677 10.98 21.15 -6.07
CA LEU A 677 9.95 20.71 -7.01
C LEU A 677 9.04 21.87 -7.44
N ASP A 678 8.70 22.76 -6.51
CA ASP A 678 7.85 23.94 -6.76
C ASP A 678 8.58 24.99 -7.60
N ASN A 679 9.76 25.42 -7.16
CA ASN A 679 10.56 26.43 -7.83
C ASN A 679 12.03 25.99 -7.98
N PRO A 680 12.33 25.10 -8.94
CA PRO A 680 13.64 24.45 -9.07
C PRO A 680 14.81 25.40 -9.27
N ARG A 681 14.55 26.65 -9.68
CA ARG A 681 15.55 27.66 -10.01
C ARG A 681 15.67 28.76 -8.96
N ILE A 682 14.98 28.64 -7.83
CA ILE A 682 14.96 29.65 -6.76
C ILE A 682 16.34 29.90 -6.15
N PHE A 683 17.20 28.88 -6.10
CA PHE A 683 18.55 29.02 -5.55
C PHE A 683 19.52 29.84 -6.42
N ASP A 684 19.11 30.28 -7.62
CA ASP A 684 19.79 31.33 -8.38
C ASP A 684 19.38 32.75 -7.98
N MET A 685 18.44 32.89 -7.04
CA MET A 685 17.93 34.17 -6.55
C MET A 685 18.52 34.59 -5.22
N ILE A 686 18.39 35.89 -4.97
CA ILE A 686 18.66 36.58 -3.72
C ILE A 686 17.34 37.25 -3.32
N PRO A 687 16.72 36.87 -2.19
CA PRO A 687 15.52 37.55 -1.70
C PRO A 687 15.86 38.98 -1.24
N LEU A 688 14.95 39.92 -1.49
CA LEU A 688 15.04 41.33 -1.08
C LEU A 688 14.03 41.63 0.04
N GLU A 689 14.23 42.77 0.73
CA GLU A 689 13.37 43.18 1.86
C GLU A 689 11.91 43.45 1.45
N ASP A 690 11.67 43.83 0.20
CA ASP A 690 10.34 44.10 -0.37
C ASP A 690 9.61 42.84 -0.88
N HIS A 691 10.08 41.65 -0.48
CA HIS A 691 9.59 40.34 -0.94
C HIS A 691 9.79 40.08 -2.45
N THR A 692 10.64 40.85 -3.13
CA THR A 692 11.06 40.56 -4.51
C THR A 692 12.39 39.80 -4.56
N TYR A 693 12.83 39.46 -5.78
CA TYR A 693 14.04 38.67 -6.01
C TYR A 693 15.03 39.38 -6.94
N LYS A 694 16.32 39.24 -6.63
CA LYS A 694 17.43 39.61 -7.51
C LYS A 694 18.19 38.37 -7.94
N MET A 695 18.45 38.23 -9.24
CA MET A 695 19.19 37.10 -9.80
C MET A 695 20.70 37.22 -9.52
N LYS A 696 21.35 36.12 -9.09
CA LYS A 696 22.80 36.04 -8.88
C LYS A 696 23.54 36.29 -10.20
N VAL A 697 24.67 37.00 -10.18
CA VAL A 697 25.47 37.16 -11.40
C VAL A 697 26.09 35.81 -11.77
N LYS A 698 25.53 35.13 -12.78
CA LYS A 698 25.99 33.86 -13.32
C LYS A 698 26.05 33.90 -14.85
N SER A 699 27.00 33.16 -15.43
CA SER A 699 26.98 32.92 -16.87
C SER A 699 25.72 32.11 -17.24
N PRO A 700 25.16 32.29 -18.46
CA PRO A 700 23.99 31.53 -18.91
C PRO A 700 24.09 30.01 -18.72
N LEU A 701 25.27 29.41 -18.92
CA LEU A 701 25.46 27.96 -18.82
C LEU A 701 25.62 27.45 -17.37
N ASP A 702 25.95 28.33 -16.42
CA ASP A 702 26.07 28.02 -14.98
C ASP A 702 24.76 28.18 -14.21
N LYS A 703 23.71 28.68 -14.88
CA LYS A 703 22.37 28.81 -14.30
C LYS A 703 21.75 27.43 -14.04
N LEU A 704 20.97 27.34 -12.98
CA LEU A 704 20.16 26.16 -12.69
C LEU A 704 19.19 25.88 -13.84
N ARG A 705 19.11 24.61 -14.21
CA ARG A 705 18.46 24.15 -15.44
C ARG A 705 17.31 23.16 -15.25
N MET A 706 17.09 22.66 -14.03
CA MET A 706 15.95 21.79 -13.73
C MET A 706 14.67 22.52 -14.14
N PRO A 707 13.81 21.88 -14.96
CA PRO A 707 12.63 22.53 -15.50
C PRO A 707 11.49 22.51 -14.49
N HIS A 708 10.51 23.38 -14.72
CA HIS A 708 9.31 23.44 -13.89
C HIS A 708 8.23 22.52 -14.45
N PHE A 709 7.83 21.52 -13.65
CA PHE A 709 6.78 20.59 -14.02
C PHE A 709 5.39 21.10 -13.68
N GLY A 710 5.26 22.13 -12.85
CA GLY A 710 4.00 22.77 -12.43
C GLY A 710 3.03 21.83 -11.73
N MET A 711 3.58 21.09 -10.78
CA MET A 711 2.86 20.18 -9.91
C MET A 711 2.06 20.96 -8.87
N ASN A 712 0.91 20.43 -8.47
CA ASN A 712 0.17 20.95 -7.31
C ASN A 712 0.79 20.44 -5.99
N ASN A 713 0.30 20.94 -4.85
CA ASN A 713 0.85 20.59 -3.53
C ASN A 713 0.80 19.07 -3.25
N GLN A 714 -0.30 18.39 -3.60
CA GLN A 714 -0.46 16.95 -3.38
C GLN A 714 0.56 16.15 -4.21
N GLU A 715 0.75 16.51 -5.49
CA GLU A 715 1.71 15.88 -6.38
C GLU A 715 3.15 16.07 -5.88
N ARG A 716 3.49 17.27 -5.36
CA ARG A 716 4.81 17.50 -4.76
C ARG A 716 4.99 16.70 -3.48
N ASP A 717 4.01 16.69 -2.58
CA ASP A 717 4.05 15.90 -1.35
C ASP A 717 4.26 14.40 -1.66
N ALA A 718 3.58 13.88 -2.69
CA ALA A 718 3.73 12.50 -3.16
C ALA A 718 5.15 12.20 -3.67
N ILE A 719 5.75 13.11 -4.45
CA ILE A 719 7.14 12.94 -4.93
C ILE A 719 8.15 13.09 -3.79
N VAL A 720 7.95 14.04 -2.87
CA VAL A 720 8.79 14.18 -1.67
C VAL A 720 8.74 12.89 -0.86
N THR A 721 7.57 12.24 -0.75
CA THR A 721 7.42 10.92 -0.12
C THR A 721 8.31 9.88 -0.80
N VAL A 722 8.34 9.83 -2.15
CA VAL A 722 9.25 8.94 -2.90
C VAL A 722 10.72 9.27 -2.58
N ILE A 723 11.13 10.53 -2.72
CA ILE A 723 12.52 10.96 -2.49
C ILE A 723 12.98 10.64 -1.07
N MET A 724 12.12 10.85 -0.08
CA MET A 724 12.41 10.55 1.33
C MET A 724 12.52 9.04 1.60
N GLY A 725 11.92 8.20 0.75
CA GLY A 725 12.01 6.74 0.80
C GLY A 725 13.23 6.16 0.07
N LEU A 726 13.86 6.94 -0.82
CA LEU A 726 15.12 6.59 -1.50
C LEU A 726 16.31 6.80 -0.54
N VAL A 727 16.53 5.80 0.32
CA VAL A 727 17.52 5.83 1.40
C VAL A 727 18.66 4.82 1.17
N LYS A 728 19.79 5.05 1.84
CA LYS A 728 20.94 4.13 1.85
C LYS A 728 20.81 3.00 2.87
N ASP A 729 19.70 2.94 3.62
CA ASP A 729 19.50 1.99 4.71
C ASP A 729 19.54 0.55 4.15
N GLU A 730 20.43 -0.29 4.68
CA GLU A 730 20.51 -1.70 4.30
C GLU A 730 19.52 -2.50 5.13
N ILE A 731 18.45 -2.98 4.50
CA ILE A 731 17.43 -3.80 5.16
C ILE A 731 17.81 -5.27 5.01
N PRO A 732 17.92 -6.05 6.11
CA PRO A 732 18.25 -7.46 6.04
C PRO A 732 17.16 -8.24 5.28
N PRO A 733 17.51 -9.31 4.53
CA PRO A 733 16.54 -10.10 3.77
C PRO A 733 15.39 -10.68 4.60
N SER A 734 15.59 -10.90 5.91
CA SER A 734 14.56 -11.39 6.84
C SER A 734 13.43 -10.40 7.09
N LYS A 735 13.63 -9.11 6.79
CA LYS A 735 12.64 -8.02 6.95
C LYS A 735 12.03 -7.56 5.63
N LEU A 736 12.48 -8.14 4.52
CA LEU A 736 11.92 -7.89 3.20
C LEU A 736 10.75 -8.85 2.96
N PRO A 737 9.82 -8.51 2.05
CA PRO A 737 8.79 -9.43 1.61
C PRO A 737 9.38 -10.77 1.14
N ASN A 738 8.68 -11.87 1.44
CA ASN A 738 9.13 -13.22 1.08
C ASN A 738 9.37 -13.34 -0.44
N ARG A 739 10.63 -13.53 -0.85
CA ARG A 739 11.03 -13.67 -2.26
C ARG A 739 10.88 -15.11 -2.77
N THR A 740 9.66 -15.64 -2.74
CA THR A 740 9.38 -16.93 -3.38
C THR A 740 9.36 -16.79 -4.90
N GLN A 741 9.62 -17.86 -5.65
CA GLN A 741 9.51 -17.85 -7.12
C GLN A 741 8.11 -17.41 -7.59
N ARG A 742 7.07 -17.73 -6.79
CA ARG A 742 5.71 -17.27 -6.99
C ARG A 742 5.61 -15.74 -6.89
N ASN A 743 6.10 -15.15 -5.81
CA ASN A 743 5.99 -13.70 -5.57
C ASN A 743 6.79 -12.89 -6.61
N ILE A 744 7.98 -13.35 -6.99
CA ILE A 744 8.77 -12.72 -8.05
C ILE A 744 8.01 -12.70 -9.38
N ALA A 745 7.33 -13.79 -9.73
CA ALA A 745 6.52 -13.84 -10.95
C ALA A 745 5.26 -12.96 -10.87
N LEU A 746 4.68 -12.81 -9.67
CA LEU A 746 3.56 -11.89 -9.46
C LEU A 746 4.01 -10.43 -9.63
N GLU A 747 5.13 -10.03 -9.02
CA GLU A 747 5.70 -8.69 -9.16
C GLU A 747 6.02 -8.36 -10.62
N ALA A 748 6.68 -9.28 -11.33
CA ALA A 748 7.05 -9.08 -12.73
C ALA A 748 5.83 -8.84 -13.63
N GLY A 749 4.75 -9.61 -13.47
CA GLY A 749 3.53 -9.40 -14.26
C GLY A 749 2.77 -8.15 -13.84
N GLN A 750 2.77 -7.79 -12.54
CA GLN A 750 2.15 -6.56 -12.05
C GLN A 750 2.80 -5.31 -12.66
N ILE A 751 4.13 -5.28 -12.74
CA ILE A 751 4.89 -4.19 -13.38
C ILE A 751 4.46 -4.02 -14.84
N LEU A 752 4.34 -5.11 -15.60
CA LEU A 752 3.90 -5.05 -17.00
C LEU A 752 2.45 -4.58 -17.14
N VAL A 753 1.55 -5.06 -16.28
CA VAL A 753 0.13 -4.65 -16.23
C VAL A 753 0.01 -3.14 -16.00
N ASP A 754 0.83 -2.56 -15.13
CA ASP A 754 0.82 -1.13 -14.83
C ASP A 754 1.54 -0.32 -15.93
N GLN A 755 2.70 -0.78 -16.43
CA GLN A 755 3.48 -0.12 -17.48
C GLN A 755 2.69 0.10 -18.77
N TYR A 756 1.86 -0.88 -19.15
CA TYR A 756 0.98 -0.83 -20.33
C TYR A 756 -0.44 -0.36 -20.03
N ASN A 757 -0.70 0.12 -18.80
CA ASN A 757 -1.96 0.72 -18.38
C ASN A 757 -3.19 -0.19 -18.57
N CYS A 758 -3.03 -1.51 -18.36
CA CYS A 758 -4.14 -2.46 -18.46
C CYS A 758 -5.29 -2.07 -17.52
N LYS A 759 -4.95 -1.52 -16.34
CA LYS A 759 -5.91 -1.02 -15.34
C LYS A 759 -6.63 0.28 -15.73
N GLY A 760 -6.20 0.98 -16.78
CA GLY A 760 -6.97 2.09 -17.36
C GLY A 760 -8.31 1.61 -17.93
N CYS A 761 -8.33 0.37 -18.41
CA CYS A 761 -9.53 -0.28 -18.96
C CYS A 761 -10.13 -1.30 -17.99
N HIS A 762 -9.30 -2.19 -17.43
CA HIS A 762 -9.74 -3.37 -16.69
C HIS A 762 -9.67 -3.17 -15.16
N PRO A 763 -10.73 -3.51 -14.41
CA PRO A 763 -10.64 -3.69 -12.97
C PRO A 763 -9.91 -5.00 -12.62
N ILE A 764 -9.01 -4.94 -11.64
CA ILE A 764 -8.20 -6.05 -11.11
C ILE A 764 -8.11 -5.88 -9.58
N ASP A 765 -8.68 -6.81 -8.81
CA ASP A 765 -8.79 -6.81 -7.34
C ASP A 765 -9.35 -5.51 -6.76
N GLY A 766 -10.38 -4.95 -7.39
CA GLY A 766 -10.98 -3.69 -6.96
C GLY A 766 -10.16 -2.43 -7.30
N ASP A 767 -9.05 -2.55 -8.03
CA ASP A 767 -8.25 -1.44 -8.55
C ASP A 767 -8.32 -1.35 -10.08
N GLY A 768 -8.38 -0.14 -10.64
CA GLY A 768 -8.47 0.10 -12.08
C GLY A 768 -9.87 0.44 -12.57
N GLY A 769 -10.19 0.06 -13.80
CA GLY A 769 -11.47 0.41 -14.43
C GLY A 769 -11.62 1.91 -14.66
N ALA A 770 -10.53 2.65 -14.85
CA ALA A 770 -10.55 4.12 -14.94
C ALA A 770 -11.49 4.65 -16.04
N ILE A 771 -11.76 3.86 -17.07
CA ILE A 771 -12.68 4.19 -18.17
C ILE A 771 -14.17 4.19 -17.76
N GLN A 772 -14.58 3.49 -16.69
CA GLN A 772 -16.00 3.29 -16.36
C GLN A 772 -16.83 4.58 -16.26
N PRO A 773 -16.36 5.67 -15.61
CA PRO A 773 -17.11 6.92 -15.56
C PRO A 773 -17.40 7.53 -16.94
N THR A 774 -16.48 7.34 -17.91
CA THR A 774 -16.68 7.83 -19.28
C THR A 774 -17.70 7.01 -20.04
N ILE A 775 -17.80 5.72 -19.72
CA ILE A 775 -18.81 4.83 -20.29
C ILE A 775 -20.17 5.19 -19.73
N ALA A 776 -20.28 5.47 -18.44
CA ALA A 776 -21.51 5.99 -17.84
C ALA A 776 -21.95 7.30 -18.50
N SER A 777 -21.02 8.26 -18.69
CA SER A 777 -21.33 9.52 -19.38
C SER A 777 -21.76 9.30 -20.84
N TRP A 778 -21.13 8.37 -21.56
CA TRP A 778 -21.54 8.01 -22.91
C TRP A 778 -22.93 7.36 -22.95
N LEU A 779 -23.25 6.50 -21.97
CA LEU A 779 -24.56 5.87 -21.84
C LEU A 779 -25.67 6.90 -21.56
N SER A 780 -25.41 7.89 -20.70
CA SER A 780 -26.32 9.03 -20.47
C SER A 780 -26.62 9.79 -21.76
N GLU A 781 -25.62 9.99 -22.62
CA GLU A 781 -25.80 10.72 -23.88
C GLU A 781 -26.63 9.95 -24.92
N ILE A 782 -26.48 8.63 -25.02
CA ILE A 782 -27.13 7.82 -26.07
C ILE A 782 -28.46 7.19 -25.64
N ALA A 783 -28.75 7.19 -24.34
CA ALA A 783 -29.97 6.65 -23.74
C ALA A 783 -30.56 7.67 -22.75
N ASP A 784 -30.28 7.52 -21.45
CA ASP A 784 -30.74 8.40 -20.39
C ASP A 784 -29.86 8.30 -19.12
N ASP A 785 -30.10 9.17 -18.14
CA ASP A 785 -29.35 9.17 -16.87
C ASP A 785 -29.59 7.92 -16.02
N ALA A 786 -30.79 7.32 -16.09
CA ALA A 786 -31.10 6.08 -15.37
C ALA A 786 -30.22 4.90 -15.84
N THR A 787 -29.96 4.83 -17.15
CA THR A 787 -29.04 3.89 -17.80
C THR A 787 -27.59 4.10 -17.33
N ALA A 788 -27.19 5.35 -17.10
CA ALA A 788 -25.86 5.69 -16.61
C ALA A 788 -25.65 5.38 -15.13
N GLU A 789 -26.71 5.42 -14.32
CA GLU A 789 -26.71 5.07 -12.89
C GLU A 789 -26.80 3.55 -12.66
N ASP A 790 -27.32 2.79 -13.62
CA ASP A 790 -27.34 1.32 -13.56
C ASP A 790 -25.92 0.75 -13.70
N LYS A 791 -25.35 0.37 -12.55
CA LYS A 791 -24.03 -0.26 -12.45
C LYS A 791 -23.90 -1.54 -13.27
N SER A 792 -24.95 -2.36 -13.37
CA SER A 792 -24.92 -3.58 -14.18
C SER A 792 -24.79 -3.26 -15.66
N LEU A 793 -25.47 -2.20 -16.09
CA LEU A 793 -25.43 -1.74 -17.46
C LEU A 793 -24.08 -1.14 -17.82
N VAL A 794 -23.58 -0.20 -17.02
CA VAL A 794 -22.23 0.38 -17.18
C VAL A 794 -21.16 -0.71 -17.22
N LEU A 795 -21.24 -1.71 -16.32
CA LEU A 795 -20.30 -2.82 -16.29
C LEU A 795 -20.39 -3.70 -17.55
N SER A 796 -21.59 -3.91 -18.09
CA SER A 796 -21.79 -4.70 -19.30
C SER A 796 -21.19 -4.05 -20.56
N PHE A 797 -21.12 -2.71 -20.59
CA PHE A 797 -20.45 -1.92 -21.62
C PHE A 797 -18.99 -1.58 -21.31
N SER A 798 -18.50 -1.98 -20.14
CA SER A 798 -17.11 -1.78 -19.73
C SER A 798 -16.23 -2.97 -20.08
N PRO A 799 -14.90 -2.75 -20.22
CA PRO A 799 -13.95 -3.86 -20.28
C PRO A 799 -14.15 -4.82 -19.10
N PRO A 800 -13.95 -6.13 -19.32
CA PRO A 800 -14.21 -7.13 -18.29
C PRO A 800 -13.33 -6.93 -17.05
N ILE A 801 -13.91 -7.23 -15.89
CA ILE A 801 -13.17 -7.49 -14.64
C ILE A 801 -12.29 -8.72 -14.88
N LEU A 802 -11.01 -8.62 -14.52
CA LEU A 802 -10.00 -9.68 -14.72
C LEU A 802 -9.64 -10.40 -13.41
N ASP A 803 -10.50 -10.28 -12.41
CA ASP A 803 -10.45 -11.11 -11.21
C ASP A 803 -10.70 -12.56 -11.62
N THR A 804 -9.96 -13.50 -11.02
CA THR A 804 -10.02 -14.93 -11.37
C THR A 804 -9.63 -15.29 -12.82
N GLU A 805 -9.03 -14.37 -13.59
CA GLU A 805 -8.74 -14.61 -15.01
C GLU A 805 -7.84 -15.85 -15.23
N GLY A 806 -6.90 -16.12 -14.32
CA GLY A 806 -6.03 -17.30 -14.36
C GLY A 806 -6.76 -18.63 -14.15
N GLN A 807 -7.81 -18.62 -13.32
CA GLN A 807 -8.74 -19.75 -13.14
C GLN A 807 -9.74 -19.86 -14.30
N LYS A 808 -10.12 -18.74 -14.90
CA LYS A 808 -11.20 -18.65 -15.88
C LYS A 808 -10.82 -19.13 -17.26
N VAL A 809 -9.68 -18.70 -17.79
CA VAL A 809 -9.30 -18.97 -19.18
C VAL A 809 -8.10 -19.90 -19.30
N GLN A 810 -8.05 -20.63 -20.42
CA GLN A 810 -6.90 -21.45 -20.78
C GLN A 810 -5.73 -20.56 -21.24
N PRO A 811 -4.49 -20.81 -20.80
CA PRO A 811 -3.33 -19.95 -21.09
C PRO A 811 -3.02 -19.88 -22.59
N ASP A 812 -3.10 -21.00 -23.31
CA ASP A 812 -2.86 -21.04 -24.76
C ASP A 812 -3.85 -20.20 -25.55
N TRP A 813 -5.11 -20.20 -25.10
CA TRP A 813 -6.14 -19.34 -25.69
C TRP A 813 -5.87 -17.88 -25.38
N LEU A 814 -5.53 -17.56 -24.14
CA LEU A 814 -5.27 -16.18 -23.70
C LEU A 814 -4.08 -15.57 -24.46
N PHE A 815 -3.00 -16.34 -24.64
CA PHE A 815 -1.86 -15.94 -25.46
C PHE A 815 -2.28 -15.64 -26.92
N LYS A 816 -3.02 -16.56 -27.56
CA LYS A 816 -3.53 -16.35 -28.93
C LYS A 816 -4.47 -15.15 -29.02
N PHE A 817 -5.29 -14.93 -28.00
CA PHE A 817 -6.19 -13.80 -27.90
C PHE A 817 -5.42 -12.48 -27.81
N PHE A 818 -4.37 -12.38 -26.99
CA PHE A 818 -3.56 -11.16 -26.91
C PHE A 818 -2.87 -10.81 -28.23
N LYS A 819 -2.39 -11.81 -28.98
CA LYS A 819 -1.78 -11.59 -30.30
C LYS A 819 -2.80 -11.17 -31.37
N ASN A 820 -4.05 -11.63 -31.26
CA ASN A 820 -5.10 -11.28 -32.20
C ASN A 820 -6.48 -11.23 -31.51
N PRO A 821 -6.81 -10.11 -30.84
CA PRO A 821 -8.05 -10.03 -30.08
C PRO A 821 -9.28 -10.14 -30.98
N SER A 822 -10.23 -10.99 -30.61
CA SER A 822 -11.52 -11.16 -31.27
C SER A 822 -12.67 -10.65 -30.38
N MET A 823 -13.89 -10.55 -30.93
CA MET A 823 -15.05 -10.14 -30.14
C MET A 823 -15.49 -11.28 -29.23
N ILE A 824 -15.52 -11.02 -27.92
CA ILE A 824 -16.01 -11.99 -26.91
C ILE A 824 -17.42 -11.64 -26.44
N ARG A 825 -17.68 -10.36 -26.19
CA ARG A 825 -18.97 -9.83 -25.74
C ARG A 825 -19.64 -9.09 -26.91
N PRO A 826 -20.72 -9.63 -27.51
CA PRO A 826 -21.39 -9.02 -28.66
C PRO A 826 -21.97 -7.63 -28.40
N ASN A 827 -22.39 -7.37 -27.15
CA ASN A 827 -22.95 -6.08 -26.74
C ASN A 827 -21.87 -5.00 -26.52
N LEU A 828 -20.59 -5.35 -26.36
CA LEU A 828 -19.50 -4.43 -26.01
C LEU A 828 -18.95 -3.69 -27.25
N GLN A 829 -19.02 -2.35 -27.25
CA GLN A 829 -18.36 -1.52 -28.28
C GLN A 829 -16.85 -1.38 -28.05
N VAL A 830 -16.42 -1.29 -26.78
CA VAL A 830 -15.02 -1.11 -26.42
C VAL A 830 -14.18 -2.26 -26.98
N ARG A 831 -13.06 -1.93 -27.64
CA ARG A 831 -12.21 -2.93 -28.28
C ARG A 831 -10.97 -3.18 -27.46
N MET A 832 -10.69 -4.46 -27.18
CA MET A 832 -9.35 -4.86 -26.72
C MET A 832 -8.32 -4.48 -27.80
N PRO A 833 -7.33 -3.62 -27.49
CA PRO A 833 -6.29 -3.22 -28.43
C PRO A 833 -5.30 -4.35 -28.74
N ASN A 834 -4.57 -4.23 -29.84
CA ASN A 834 -3.39 -5.06 -30.10
C ASN A 834 -2.13 -4.32 -29.60
N PHE A 835 -1.36 -4.99 -28.74
CA PHE A 835 -0.11 -4.47 -28.19
C PHE A 835 1.08 -5.16 -28.87
N GLU A 836 1.40 -4.74 -30.08
CA GLU A 836 2.49 -5.30 -30.89
C GLU A 836 3.88 -5.05 -30.29
N MET A 837 3.99 -4.05 -29.42
CA MET A 837 5.22 -3.71 -28.70
C MET A 837 5.54 -4.63 -27.52
N ILE A 838 4.57 -5.45 -27.07
CA ILE A 838 4.77 -6.41 -25.97
C ILE A 838 5.36 -7.71 -26.56
N SER A 839 6.48 -8.14 -25.99
CA SER A 839 7.15 -9.37 -26.42
C SER A 839 6.36 -10.62 -26.03
N ASP A 840 6.64 -11.76 -26.67
CA ASP A 840 6.00 -13.02 -26.31
C ASP A 840 6.38 -13.46 -24.88
N GLU A 841 7.57 -13.12 -24.41
CA GLU A 841 8.03 -13.37 -23.04
C GLU A 841 7.26 -12.53 -22.01
N ASP A 842 7.03 -11.25 -22.31
CA ASP A 842 6.24 -10.36 -21.46
C ASP A 842 4.76 -10.81 -21.41
N TRP A 843 4.20 -11.26 -22.53
CA TRP A 843 2.86 -11.84 -22.52
C TRP A 843 2.75 -13.09 -21.67
N ASN A 844 3.74 -14.00 -21.77
CA ASN A 844 3.79 -15.17 -20.90
C ASN A 844 3.96 -14.79 -19.43
N THR A 845 4.69 -13.71 -19.13
CA THR A 845 4.82 -13.16 -17.76
C THR A 845 3.48 -12.65 -17.23
N ILE A 846 2.69 -11.92 -18.04
CA ILE A 846 1.34 -11.47 -17.68
C ILE A 846 0.38 -12.65 -17.47
N ILE A 847 0.42 -13.66 -18.35
CA ILE A 847 -0.42 -14.87 -18.22
C ILE A 847 -0.07 -15.62 -16.93
N LYS A 848 1.22 -15.81 -16.66
CA LYS A 848 1.72 -16.46 -15.45
C LYS A 848 1.33 -15.69 -14.20
N TYR A 849 1.30 -14.35 -14.25
CA TYR A 849 0.79 -13.52 -13.18
C TYR A 849 -0.67 -13.87 -12.86
N PHE A 850 -1.58 -13.88 -13.84
CA PHE A 850 -2.98 -14.25 -13.60
C PHE A 850 -3.11 -15.68 -13.07
N GLN A 851 -2.39 -16.65 -13.66
CA GLN A 851 -2.40 -18.04 -13.20
C GLN A 851 -1.98 -18.17 -11.74
N LEU A 852 -0.79 -17.66 -11.40
CA LEU A 852 -0.27 -17.77 -10.05
C LEU A 852 -1.16 -17.03 -9.08
N LYS A 853 -1.60 -15.82 -9.42
CA LYS A 853 -2.48 -15.01 -8.57
C LYS A 853 -3.70 -15.81 -8.11
N ASP A 854 -4.33 -16.53 -9.03
CA ASP A 854 -5.52 -17.34 -8.77
C ASP A 854 -5.20 -18.79 -8.34
N GLY A 855 -3.98 -19.06 -7.87
CA GLY A 855 -3.58 -20.35 -7.32
C GLY A 855 -3.34 -21.46 -8.36
N GLN A 856 -3.36 -21.13 -9.66
CA GLN A 856 -3.08 -22.08 -10.73
C GLN A 856 -1.57 -22.30 -10.85
N THR A 857 -1.11 -23.44 -10.33
CA THR A 857 0.31 -23.83 -10.31
C THR A 857 0.66 -24.95 -11.28
N ILE A 858 -0.36 -25.56 -11.92
CA ILE A 858 -0.18 -26.70 -12.81
C ILE A 858 0.16 -26.18 -14.21
N PRO A 859 1.30 -26.60 -14.80
CA PRO A 859 1.71 -26.16 -16.14
C PRO A 859 0.92 -26.82 -17.27
N TYR A 860 0.28 -27.98 -17.01
CA TYR A 860 -0.49 -28.74 -17.99
C TYR A 860 -1.76 -29.32 -17.39
N GLU A 861 -2.91 -28.99 -17.97
CA GLU A 861 -4.21 -29.57 -17.60
C GLU A 861 -4.61 -30.64 -18.60
N ALA A 862 -5.17 -31.74 -18.10
CA ALA A 862 -5.74 -32.76 -18.97
C ALA A 862 -6.93 -32.16 -19.74
N PRO A 863 -7.05 -32.40 -21.06
CA PRO A 863 -8.18 -31.90 -21.82
C PRO A 863 -9.49 -32.49 -21.30
N HIS A 864 -10.48 -31.63 -21.05
CA HIS A 864 -11.82 -32.09 -20.65
C HIS A 864 -12.48 -32.86 -21.79
N SER A 865 -12.91 -34.08 -21.50
CA SER A 865 -13.53 -34.98 -22.48
C SER A 865 -15.03 -35.13 -22.21
N ILE A 866 -15.83 -35.13 -23.27
CA ILE A 866 -17.28 -35.25 -23.18
C ILE A 866 -17.79 -36.52 -23.86
N VAL A 867 -18.83 -37.12 -23.29
CA VAL A 867 -19.54 -38.27 -23.88
C VAL A 867 -20.96 -37.85 -24.23
N LYS A 868 -21.21 -37.49 -25.50
CA LYS A 868 -22.51 -36.94 -25.95
C LYS A 868 -23.73 -37.83 -25.67
N ASN A 869 -23.53 -39.14 -25.55
CA ASN A 869 -24.62 -40.10 -25.27
C ASN A 869 -24.87 -40.33 -23.77
N SER A 870 -24.06 -39.75 -22.88
CA SER A 870 -24.18 -39.93 -21.43
C SER A 870 -25.47 -39.33 -20.88
N THR A 871 -25.87 -39.81 -19.69
CA THR A 871 -27.00 -39.22 -18.94
C THR A 871 -26.73 -37.75 -18.64
N GLY A 872 -25.50 -37.40 -18.24
CA GLY A 872 -25.08 -36.02 -17.93
C GLY A 872 -25.23 -35.09 -19.13
N TYR A 873 -24.67 -35.44 -20.30
CA TYR A 873 -24.77 -34.58 -21.49
C TYR A 873 -26.23 -34.32 -21.90
N LYS A 874 -27.09 -35.34 -21.81
CA LYS A 874 -28.53 -35.21 -22.11
C LYS A 874 -29.28 -34.40 -21.04
N ALA A 875 -28.89 -34.51 -19.77
CA ALA A 875 -29.44 -33.68 -18.70
C ALA A 875 -29.06 -32.21 -18.89
N GLY A 876 -27.78 -31.94 -19.21
CA GLY A 876 -27.27 -30.59 -19.47
C GLY A 876 -27.98 -29.89 -20.62
N LYS A 877 -28.31 -30.65 -21.68
CA LYS A 877 -29.14 -30.14 -22.78
C LYS A 877 -30.50 -29.62 -22.28
N VAL A 878 -31.20 -30.40 -21.46
CA VAL A 878 -32.52 -30.00 -20.93
C VAL A 878 -32.37 -28.80 -19.98
N ILE A 879 -31.34 -28.80 -19.14
CA ILE A 879 -31.10 -27.67 -18.22
C ILE A 879 -30.87 -26.37 -18.99
N GLN A 880 -30.10 -26.42 -20.07
CA GLN A 880 -29.90 -25.27 -20.95
C GLN A 880 -31.19 -24.78 -21.59
N GLU A 881 -32.00 -25.69 -22.13
CA GLU A 881 -33.27 -25.37 -22.80
C GLU A 881 -34.26 -24.72 -21.82
N MET A 882 -34.39 -25.28 -20.61
CA MET A 882 -35.25 -24.72 -19.56
C MET A 882 -34.71 -23.40 -19.00
N GLY A 883 -33.39 -23.25 -18.93
CA GLY A 883 -32.72 -21.99 -18.56
C GLY A 883 -32.75 -20.94 -19.66
N ALA A 884 -33.36 -21.23 -20.82
CA ALA A 884 -33.52 -20.33 -21.97
C ALA A 884 -32.22 -19.62 -22.38
N CYS A 885 -31.07 -20.32 -22.32
CA CYS A 885 -29.78 -19.70 -22.58
C CYS A 885 -29.65 -19.11 -24.00
N GLU A 886 -30.44 -19.59 -24.96
CA GLU A 886 -30.53 -19.03 -26.32
C GLU A 886 -31.23 -17.67 -26.41
N ASN A 887 -31.85 -17.20 -25.33
CA ASN A 887 -32.34 -15.84 -25.25
C ASN A 887 -31.17 -14.83 -25.32
N CYS A 888 -30.06 -15.15 -24.68
CA CYS A 888 -28.92 -14.24 -24.53
C CYS A 888 -27.68 -14.69 -25.32
N HIS A 889 -27.42 -15.99 -25.45
CA HIS A 889 -26.17 -16.48 -26.02
C HIS A 889 -26.25 -16.93 -27.48
N PHE A 890 -25.15 -16.72 -28.21
CA PHE A 890 -24.98 -17.28 -29.55
C PHE A 890 -24.64 -18.77 -29.48
N TYR A 891 -25.18 -19.53 -30.45
CA TYR A 891 -24.85 -20.93 -30.70
C TYR A 891 -24.19 -21.04 -32.06
N GLY A 892 -22.88 -20.73 -32.12
CA GLY A 892 -22.19 -20.59 -33.38
C GLY A 892 -22.72 -19.38 -34.16
N SER A 893 -23.37 -19.61 -35.30
CA SER A 893 -23.97 -18.54 -36.12
C SER A 893 -25.41 -18.19 -35.75
N GLN A 894 -26.04 -18.93 -34.84
CA GLN A 894 -27.41 -18.65 -34.41
C GLN A 894 -27.44 -17.43 -33.48
N LYS A 895 -28.24 -16.43 -33.84
CA LYS A 895 -28.45 -15.21 -33.05
C LYS A 895 -29.29 -15.50 -31.79
N PRO A 896 -29.05 -14.78 -30.68
CA PRO A 896 -29.93 -14.81 -29.51
C PRO A 896 -31.32 -14.26 -29.84
N LYS A 897 -32.33 -14.65 -29.05
CA LYS A 897 -33.73 -14.21 -29.24
C LYS A 897 -34.01 -12.79 -28.72
N GLN A 898 -33.30 -12.34 -27.68
CA GLN A 898 -33.50 -11.01 -27.09
C GLN A 898 -32.71 -9.91 -27.83
N ALA A 899 -32.95 -8.65 -27.45
CA ALA A 899 -32.29 -7.48 -28.02
C ALA A 899 -30.77 -7.47 -27.81
N ALA A 900 -30.04 -6.76 -28.68
CA ALA A 900 -28.58 -6.73 -28.69
C ALA A 900 -27.94 -6.33 -27.34
N LEU A 901 -28.64 -5.51 -26.55
CA LEU A 901 -28.26 -5.10 -25.20
C LEU A 901 -28.05 -6.28 -24.22
N SER A 902 -28.79 -7.38 -24.43
CA SER A 902 -28.78 -8.58 -23.58
C SER A 902 -27.82 -9.67 -24.07
N TRP A 903 -27.18 -9.48 -25.23
CA TRP A 903 -26.39 -10.53 -25.87
C TRP A 903 -25.14 -10.90 -25.07
N GLY A 904 -25.04 -12.18 -24.71
CA GLY A 904 -23.90 -12.79 -24.06
C GLY A 904 -22.89 -13.41 -25.04
N PRO A 905 -21.73 -13.88 -24.54
CA PRO A 905 -20.70 -14.52 -25.35
C PRO A 905 -21.17 -15.74 -26.14
N ASN A 906 -20.53 -16.02 -27.28
CA ASN A 906 -20.83 -17.21 -28.08
C ASN A 906 -20.38 -18.49 -27.36
N LEU A 907 -21.33 -19.40 -27.12
CA LEU A 907 -21.08 -20.64 -26.39
C LEU A 907 -20.23 -21.65 -27.17
N ALA A 908 -20.12 -21.50 -28.49
CA ALA A 908 -19.19 -22.32 -29.28
C ALA A 908 -17.71 -22.09 -28.89
N LEU A 909 -17.38 -20.97 -28.23
CA LEU A 909 -16.04 -20.63 -27.78
C LEU A 909 -15.64 -21.31 -26.45
N VAL A 910 -16.60 -21.87 -25.70
CA VAL A 910 -16.40 -22.37 -24.32
C VAL A 910 -15.22 -23.33 -24.22
N LYS A 911 -15.18 -24.37 -25.05
CA LYS A 911 -14.13 -25.41 -25.02
C LYS A 911 -12.72 -24.91 -25.32
N GLU A 912 -12.61 -23.82 -26.07
CA GLU A 912 -11.32 -23.23 -26.46
C GLU A 912 -10.85 -22.21 -25.42
N ARG A 913 -11.77 -21.47 -24.82
CA ARG A 913 -11.48 -20.32 -23.97
C ARG A 913 -11.45 -20.67 -22.49
N LEU A 914 -12.48 -21.33 -21.98
CA LEU A 914 -12.76 -21.42 -20.55
C LEU A 914 -12.13 -22.69 -19.96
N ARG A 915 -11.85 -22.67 -18.65
CA ARG A 915 -11.52 -23.89 -17.91
C ARG A 915 -12.78 -24.61 -17.45
N PRO A 916 -12.81 -25.96 -17.46
CA PRO A 916 -14.01 -26.74 -17.16
C PRO A 916 -14.50 -26.52 -15.72
N ASP A 917 -13.59 -26.46 -14.75
CA ASP A 917 -13.94 -26.32 -13.33
C ASP A 917 -14.50 -24.93 -13.04
N TRP A 918 -13.86 -23.88 -13.57
CA TRP A 918 -14.38 -22.51 -13.46
C TRP A 918 -15.79 -22.36 -14.03
N LEU A 919 -16.15 -23.12 -15.08
CA LEU A 919 -17.49 -23.04 -15.65
C LEU A 919 -18.57 -23.57 -14.69
N VAL A 920 -18.25 -24.58 -13.87
CA VAL A 920 -19.15 -25.10 -12.83
C VAL A 920 -19.33 -24.04 -11.73
N ASP A 921 -18.23 -23.43 -11.29
CA ASP A 921 -18.29 -22.35 -10.29
C ASP A 921 -19.05 -21.12 -10.82
N TRP A 922 -18.87 -20.79 -12.10
CA TRP A 922 -19.63 -19.74 -12.78
C TRP A 922 -21.12 -20.03 -12.81
N PHE A 923 -21.54 -21.27 -13.04
CA PHE A 923 -22.95 -21.64 -13.00
C PHE A 923 -23.51 -21.73 -11.58
N ARG A 924 -22.69 -21.99 -10.57
CA ARG A 924 -23.12 -22.03 -9.18
C ARG A 924 -23.59 -20.67 -8.71
N ASP A 925 -22.75 -19.65 -8.88
CA ASP A 925 -23.07 -18.28 -8.50
C ASP A 925 -22.27 -17.27 -9.33
N PRO A 926 -22.85 -16.79 -10.46
CA PRO A 926 -22.21 -15.77 -11.28
C PRO A 926 -21.92 -14.45 -10.54
N GLN A 927 -22.74 -14.09 -9.52
CA GLN A 927 -22.60 -12.81 -8.81
C GLN A 927 -21.40 -12.80 -7.88
N VAL A 928 -21.00 -13.95 -7.33
CA VAL A 928 -19.79 -14.08 -6.52
C VAL A 928 -18.52 -13.86 -7.37
N ILE A 929 -18.51 -14.36 -8.60
CA ILE A 929 -17.35 -14.23 -9.50
C ILE A 929 -17.31 -12.87 -10.21
N MET A 930 -18.47 -12.35 -10.62
CA MET A 930 -18.58 -11.06 -11.30
C MET A 930 -19.78 -10.29 -10.75
N PRO A 931 -19.59 -9.54 -9.65
CA PRO A 931 -20.67 -8.74 -9.06
C PRO A 931 -21.29 -7.78 -10.07
N GLY A 932 -22.63 -7.79 -10.18
CA GLY A 932 -23.37 -6.96 -11.12
C GLY A 932 -23.48 -7.53 -12.54
N THR A 933 -23.04 -8.78 -12.77
CA THR A 933 -23.24 -9.48 -14.05
C THR A 933 -24.73 -9.68 -14.37
N LYS A 934 -25.09 -9.64 -15.66
CA LYS A 934 -26.45 -9.98 -16.12
C LYS A 934 -26.70 -11.48 -16.29
N MET A 935 -25.68 -12.32 -16.09
CA MET A 935 -25.83 -13.77 -16.15
C MET A 935 -26.59 -14.26 -14.90
N PRO A 936 -27.80 -14.83 -15.04
CA PRO A 936 -28.48 -15.45 -13.91
C PRO A 936 -27.84 -16.79 -13.54
N ALA A 937 -27.94 -17.19 -12.27
CA ALA A 937 -27.65 -18.56 -11.89
C ALA A 937 -28.69 -19.49 -12.57
N PRO A 938 -28.28 -20.52 -13.35
CA PRO A 938 -29.21 -21.49 -13.91
C PRO A 938 -30.00 -22.18 -12.80
N TYR A 939 -31.30 -22.32 -13.00
CA TYR A 939 -32.14 -23.04 -12.06
C TYR A 939 -31.83 -24.54 -12.10
N ILE A 940 -31.47 -25.10 -10.94
CA ILE A 940 -31.19 -26.52 -10.76
C ILE A 940 -32.31 -27.13 -9.91
N PRO A 941 -33.12 -28.06 -10.46
CA PRO A 941 -34.26 -28.61 -9.75
C PRO A 941 -33.82 -29.70 -8.76
N SER A 942 -33.07 -29.35 -7.71
CA SER A 942 -32.62 -30.30 -6.67
C SER A 942 -33.57 -30.42 -5.48
N ASP A 943 -34.37 -29.37 -5.25
CA ASP A 943 -35.24 -29.25 -4.07
C ASP A 943 -36.70 -29.63 -4.38
N GLU A 944 -36.98 -29.95 -5.64
CA GLU A 944 -38.30 -30.36 -6.11
C GLU A 944 -38.57 -31.85 -5.85
N PRO A 945 -39.85 -32.29 -5.75
CA PRO A 945 -40.16 -33.71 -5.72
C PRO A 945 -39.69 -34.41 -7.01
N LEU A 946 -39.00 -35.55 -6.88
CA LEU A 946 -38.47 -36.33 -8.01
C LEU A 946 -39.51 -36.64 -9.11
N ALA A 947 -40.77 -36.85 -8.71
CA ALA A 947 -41.86 -37.07 -9.66
C ALA A 947 -42.11 -35.84 -10.54
N SER A 948 -42.14 -34.65 -9.95
CA SER A 948 -42.26 -33.36 -10.65
C SER A 948 -41.08 -33.11 -11.57
N VAL A 949 -39.84 -33.37 -11.10
CA VAL A 949 -38.65 -33.18 -11.94
C VAL A 949 -38.63 -34.14 -13.12
N LYS A 950 -39.07 -35.39 -12.93
CA LYS A 950 -39.16 -36.37 -14.02
C LYS A 950 -40.21 -35.99 -15.07
N GLU A 951 -41.29 -35.34 -14.66
CA GLU A 951 -42.36 -34.84 -15.54
C GLU A 951 -41.90 -33.58 -16.30
N ALA A 952 -41.43 -32.57 -15.59
CA ALA A 952 -41.06 -31.28 -16.16
C ALA A 952 -39.69 -31.29 -16.88
N TRP A 953 -38.66 -31.90 -16.29
CA TRP A 953 -37.26 -31.88 -16.79
C TRP A 953 -36.81 -33.20 -17.42
N GLY A 954 -37.66 -34.23 -17.38
CA GLY A 954 -37.42 -35.51 -18.03
C GLY A 954 -36.48 -36.47 -17.28
N LYS A 955 -36.35 -37.67 -17.84
CA LYS A 955 -35.72 -38.82 -17.17
C LYS A 955 -34.22 -38.67 -16.88
N ASN A 956 -33.49 -37.87 -17.66
CA ASN A 956 -32.03 -37.74 -17.49
C ASN A 956 -31.69 -36.76 -16.36
N VAL A 957 -32.41 -35.65 -16.24
CA VAL A 957 -32.28 -34.71 -15.11
C VAL A 957 -32.73 -35.39 -13.82
N ALA A 958 -33.87 -36.08 -13.83
CA ALA A 958 -34.37 -36.83 -12.67
C ALA A 958 -33.38 -37.89 -12.13
N LYS A 959 -32.55 -38.50 -13.00
CA LYS A 959 -31.51 -39.45 -12.57
C LYS A 959 -30.37 -38.82 -11.77
N LEU A 960 -30.12 -37.52 -11.97
CA LEU A 960 -29.05 -36.76 -11.33
C LEU A 960 -29.61 -35.78 -10.27
N HIS A 961 -30.92 -35.79 -10.05
CA HIS A 961 -31.66 -34.87 -9.17
C HIS A 961 -31.05 -34.71 -7.76
N SER A 962 -30.64 -35.83 -7.15
CA SER A 962 -30.07 -35.85 -5.80
C SER A 962 -28.63 -35.33 -5.73
N GLU A 963 -28.03 -34.95 -6.87
CA GLU A 963 -26.63 -34.55 -6.98
C GLU A 963 -26.55 -33.21 -7.75
N PRO A 964 -26.86 -32.07 -7.11
CA PRO A 964 -26.91 -30.76 -7.77
C PRO A 964 -25.60 -30.40 -8.50
N GLU A 965 -24.45 -30.79 -7.94
CA GLU A 965 -23.14 -30.66 -8.60
C GLU A 965 -23.09 -31.33 -9.97
N LYS A 966 -23.61 -32.57 -10.08
CA LYS A 966 -23.62 -33.31 -11.34
C LYS A 966 -24.55 -32.68 -12.36
N LEU A 967 -25.56 -31.91 -11.94
CA LEU A 967 -26.42 -31.15 -12.84
C LEU A 967 -25.68 -29.92 -13.40
N LEU A 968 -24.83 -29.26 -12.61
CA LEU A 968 -23.94 -28.19 -13.08
C LEU A 968 -22.85 -28.74 -14.02
N GLU A 969 -22.22 -29.87 -13.66
CA GLU A 969 -21.27 -30.57 -14.54
C GLU A 969 -21.93 -31.04 -15.85
N ALA A 970 -23.17 -31.49 -15.79
CA ALA A 970 -23.95 -31.84 -16.97
C ALA A 970 -24.14 -30.63 -17.90
N LEU A 971 -24.47 -29.46 -17.35
CA LEU A 971 -24.58 -28.20 -18.11
C LEU A 971 -23.22 -27.79 -18.71
N ARG A 972 -22.12 -27.91 -17.95
CA ARG A 972 -20.75 -27.74 -18.47
C ARG A 972 -20.48 -28.66 -19.65
N ASP A 973 -20.76 -29.96 -19.53
CA ASP A 973 -20.47 -30.93 -20.58
C ASP A 973 -21.29 -30.66 -21.85
N TYR A 974 -22.55 -30.25 -21.70
CA TYR A 974 -23.38 -29.85 -22.84
C TYR A 974 -22.81 -28.63 -23.55
N THR A 975 -22.52 -27.56 -22.80
CA THR A 975 -21.94 -26.32 -23.35
C THR A 975 -20.58 -26.53 -24.00
N TRP A 976 -19.75 -27.42 -23.43
CA TRP A 976 -18.46 -27.84 -24.01
C TRP A 976 -18.61 -28.56 -25.36
N GLY A 977 -19.76 -29.20 -25.61
CA GLY A 977 -20.06 -29.92 -26.84
C GLY A 977 -20.65 -29.08 -27.97
N ILE A 978 -20.93 -27.80 -27.73
CA ILE A 978 -21.45 -26.87 -28.73
C ILE A 978 -20.37 -26.64 -29.80
N SER A 979 -20.78 -26.69 -31.06
CA SER A 979 -19.89 -26.52 -32.22
C SER A 979 -20.45 -25.48 -33.17
N GLY A 980 -19.56 -24.70 -33.79
CA GLY A 980 -19.90 -23.70 -34.79
C GLY A 980 -18.78 -22.68 -34.94
N PRO A 981 -18.98 -21.64 -35.78
CA PRO A 981 -18.06 -20.51 -35.84
C PRO A 981 -17.96 -19.83 -34.47
N THR A 982 -16.73 -19.59 -33.99
CA THR A 982 -16.49 -18.96 -32.69
C THR A 982 -16.50 -17.43 -32.77
N ASP A 983 -16.03 -16.85 -33.88
CA ASP A 983 -16.08 -15.41 -34.14
C ASP A 983 -17.40 -15.00 -34.83
N VAL A 984 -18.25 -14.28 -34.08
CA VAL A 984 -19.53 -13.73 -34.56
C VAL A 984 -19.47 -12.25 -34.92
N SER A 985 -18.28 -11.64 -34.93
CA SER A 985 -18.10 -10.18 -35.12
C SER A 985 -18.81 -9.63 -36.36
N LYS A 986 -18.81 -10.39 -37.47
CA LYS A 986 -19.48 -9.98 -38.71
C LYS A 986 -21.00 -9.91 -38.56
N ILE A 987 -21.59 -10.88 -37.85
CA ILE A 987 -23.04 -10.97 -37.61
C ILE A 987 -23.47 -9.81 -36.71
N VAL A 988 -22.71 -9.58 -35.63
CA VAL A 988 -22.96 -8.52 -34.65
C VAL A 988 -22.84 -7.14 -35.28
N LYS A 989 -21.74 -6.86 -35.99
CA LYS A 989 -21.53 -5.57 -36.67
C LYS A 989 -22.62 -5.27 -37.70
N ALA A 990 -23.06 -6.27 -38.47
CA ALA A 990 -24.13 -6.09 -39.44
C ALA A 990 -25.47 -5.77 -38.76
N HIS A 991 -25.77 -6.39 -37.61
CA HIS A 991 -26.99 -6.10 -36.86
C HIS A 991 -26.96 -4.72 -36.22
N ILE A 992 -25.90 -4.37 -35.48
CA ILE A 992 -25.81 -3.06 -34.81
C ILE A 992 -25.88 -1.92 -35.84
N ALA A 993 -25.28 -2.08 -37.02
CA ALA A 993 -25.34 -1.08 -38.08
C ALA A 993 -26.74 -0.91 -38.69
N ALA A 994 -27.61 -1.93 -38.58
CA ALA A 994 -28.96 -1.92 -39.17
C ALA A 994 -30.06 -1.59 -38.15
N GLU A 995 -29.96 -2.14 -36.94
CA GLU A 995 -31.02 -2.17 -35.92
C GLU A 995 -30.60 -1.45 -34.63
N GLY A 996 -29.35 -1.00 -34.52
CA GLY A 996 -28.82 -0.37 -33.29
C GLY A 996 -28.68 -1.35 -32.13
N TYR A 997 -28.69 -0.81 -30.92
CA TYR A 997 -28.52 -1.56 -29.67
C TYR A 997 -29.83 -1.93 -28.97
N GLY A 998 -30.94 -1.29 -29.37
CA GLY A 998 -32.24 -1.43 -28.73
C GLY A 998 -32.33 -0.75 -27.35
N PHE A 999 -31.68 0.41 -27.16
CA PHE A 999 -31.78 1.19 -25.90
C PHE A 999 -33.18 1.80 -25.68
N VAL A 1000 -33.93 2.01 -26.76
CA VAL A 1000 -35.32 2.48 -26.72
C VAL A 1000 -36.23 1.27 -26.90
N ILE A 1001 -36.91 0.87 -25.83
CA ILE A 1001 -38.20 0.17 -25.97
C ILE A 1001 -39.18 1.33 -26.19
N GLU A 1002 -39.72 1.47 -27.39
CA GLU A 1002 -40.87 2.35 -27.58
C GLU A 1002 -41.98 1.79 -26.71
N GLU A 1003 -42.25 2.43 -25.56
CA GLU A 1003 -43.59 2.38 -24.97
C GLU A 1003 -44.50 3.13 -25.95
N GLU A 1004 -44.90 2.46 -27.03
CA GLU A 1004 -46.19 2.73 -27.65
C GLU A 1004 -47.26 2.33 -26.61
N ASP A 1005 -47.46 3.20 -25.62
CA ASP A 1005 -48.76 3.33 -24.96
C ASP A 1005 -49.73 3.93 -25.98
N ASP A 1006 -50.08 3.12 -26.99
CA ASP A 1006 -51.30 3.31 -27.78
C ASP A 1006 -52.46 2.71 -26.98
N TRP A 1007 -52.66 3.23 -25.77
CA TRP A 1007 -53.96 3.17 -25.11
C TRP A 1007 -54.80 4.26 -25.75
N GLY A 1008 -55.40 3.90 -26.88
CA GLY A 1008 -56.41 4.70 -27.54
C GLY A 1008 -57.47 5.13 -26.53
N ASP A 1009 -57.70 6.44 -26.49
CA ASP A 1009 -58.94 7.04 -26.03
C ASP A 1009 -60.09 6.45 -26.86
N GLU A 1010 -60.69 5.36 -26.38
CA GLU A 1010 -62.10 5.08 -26.61
C GLU A 1010 -62.71 4.62 -25.29
N ASP A 1011 -63.67 5.44 -24.83
CA ASP A 1011 -64.69 5.26 -23.80
C ASP A 1011 -64.69 3.92 -23.02
N TRP A 1012 -64.90 3.97 -21.69
CA TRP A 1012 -66.03 3.43 -20.89
C TRP A 1012 -65.74 3.61 -19.39
#